data_AF-A0A8H6XG62-F1
#
_entry.id   AF-A0A8H6XG62-F1
#
_cell.length_a   1.000
_cell.length_b   1.000
_cell.length_c   1.000
_cell.angle_alpha   90.00
_cell.angle_beta   90.00
_cell.angle_gamma   90.00
#
_symmetry.space_group_name_H-M   'P 1'
#
loop_
_entity.id
_entity.type
_entity.pdbx_description
1 polymer ?
#
loop_
_entity_poly.entity_id
_entity_poly.type
_entity_poly.pdbx_seq_one_letter_code
_entity_poly.pdbx_strand_id
1 'polypeptide(L)'
;MSAEEPTYSELGRPNPAFVNGLNPSLRSSQADSYRAESEGYPASSPNNSTALLPTAATQGAGAESAAYDTEPKRDATKRRRLLGFGVLAALMVVVLAVVLPVYFVVIKKHHGSAASSAISGNSGSGGNSTSGNSGGTPIVGAVTGGDGSTVTMANGQTFIYNNSFGGYWVEDPQDPFNSGAKPNSWTPALNETWTWGVDRVNGVNLGGWFVLEPFIAPALFQQYPAASDEWSLSELMIADGTQLAKMTEHYDTFITEQDIAQIAGAGLNWVRLPIPFWAVSAWSNVGVDDQGNIESEPFLVGVCWPYIVRFFGWARKYGIRVNLDLHTAPGSQNGYNHSGKGGQINFLNGIMGIANAQRMLDYIRIITEFISQPEYVDVVQMFGIVNEARIGDIGRDQLSAFYLEAHNMIRGITGYGEGKGPFISIHDGFQSLSSWADFLPGSDRINLDNHPYFAFSGNPNDQPIATSENPDDAGGQWPGLACNWGSLLNTSREQFGVTVAGEFSNGYNNCGLFLTGVNGTESYGDCTLWLDSSTWNATVKAGVEAFALASMDALGDWFFWTWKIGAAANGIVSSPLWSYQLGLEGGWMPTDPRKAVGKCDAINAGSKASFDGTFSAWQTGGTGAGTIAAAATKSFGQWPPATISNVPDDALTLMPTYTATGAVPTLTYTTPSVTATTSMPSLTVSVGNGWFDAADTALGVTTVAGCTYPAAWSALSLPAPTALCTGS
;
A
#
# COMPACT_ATOMS: atom_id res chain seq x y z
N MET A 1 -36.48 -42.52 3.23
CA MET A 1 -36.66 -41.06 3.23
C MET A 1 -36.11 -40.52 4.53
N SER A 2 -34.92 -39.92 4.46
CA SER A 2 -34.43 -38.78 5.25
C SER A 2 -32.91 -38.78 5.07
N ALA A 3 -32.41 -37.85 4.26
CA ALA A 3 -30.99 -37.65 4.01
C ALA A 3 -30.43 -36.70 5.07
N GLU A 4 -29.31 -37.08 5.67
CA GLU A 4 -28.47 -36.24 6.53
C GLU A 4 -27.41 -35.52 5.69
N GLU A 5 -27.12 -34.28 6.07
CA GLU A 5 -26.11 -33.39 5.47
C GLU A 5 -24.69 -33.79 5.89
N PRO A 6 -23.66 -33.60 5.04
CA PRO A 6 -22.28 -33.95 5.38
C PRO A 6 -21.53 -32.81 6.09
N THR A 7 -20.69 -33.21 7.06
CA THR A 7 -19.79 -32.39 7.88
C THR A 7 -18.50 -31.97 7.15
N TYR A 8 -18.05 -30.74 7.40
CA TYR A 8 -16.81 -30.12 6.91
C TYR A 8 -15.52 -30.73 7.50
N SER A 9 -15.17 -31.97 7.16
CA SER A 9 -13.88 -32.57 7.57
C SER A 9 -13.10 -33.28 6.45
N GLU A 10 -13.40 -33.02 5.17
CA GLU A 10 -12.70 -33.64 4.03
C GLU A 10 -12.16 -32.63 3.01
N LEU A 11 -11.54 -31.54 3.48
CA LEU A 11 -10.60 -30.76 2.67
C LEU A 11 -9.20 -31.31 2.92
N GLY A 12 -8.67 -32.00 1.90
CA GLY A 12 -7.36 -32.63 1.93
C GLY A 12 -6.25 -31.66 2.32
N ARG A 13 -5.43 -32.07 3.28
CA ARG A 13 -4.17 -31.42 3.65
C ARG A 13 -3.27 -31.31 2.41
N PRO A 14 -2.72 -30.14 2.06
CA PRO A 14 -1.66 -30.05 1.07
C PRO A 14 -0.38 -30.75 1.56
N ASN A 15 0.32 -31.38 0.62
CA ASN A 15 1.53 -32.17 0.81
C ASN A 15 2.72 -31.28 1.25
N PRO A 16 3.40 -31.55 2.38
CA PRO A 16 4.56 -30.77 2.83
C PRO A 16 5.83 -31.18 2.07
N ALA A 17 5.93 -30.78 0.80
CA ALA A 17 7.15 -30.98 0.00
C ALA A 17 8.08 -29.75 -0.03
N PHE A 18 7.70 -28.64 0.60
CA PHE A 18 8.39 -27.35 0.50
C PHE A 18 9.46 -27.08 1.58
N VAL A 19 9.66 -27.98 2.55
CA VAL A 19 10.45 -27.69 3.78
C VAL A 19 11.88 -28.26 3.77
N ASN A 20 12.27 -29.07 2.78
CA ASN A 20 13.56 -29.77 2.82
C ASN A 20 14.77 -29.00 2.25
N GLY A 21 14.65 -27.68 2.02
CA GLY A 21 15.74 -26.84 1.50
C GLY A 21 16.47 -25.98 2.55
N LEU A 22 16.00 -25.92 3.80
CA LEU A 22 16.55 -25.00 4.79
C LEU A 22 17.60 -25.67 5.68
N ASN A 23 18.72 -24.98 5.82
CA ASN A 23 19.98 -25.37 6.46
C ASN A 23 19.80 -25.99 7.88
N PRO A 24 20.41 -27.13 8.25
CA PRO A 24 20.09 -27.87 9.50
C PRO A 24 20.68 -27.33 10.81
N SER A 25 21.09 -26.06 10.93
CA SER A 25 21.86 -25.59 12.09
C SER A 25 21.10 -24.71 13.07
N LEU A 26 19.85 -25.05 13.41
CA LEU A 26 19.13 -24.40 14.52
C LEU A 26 18.25 -25.42 15.25
N ARG A 27 18.88 -26.33 16.00
CA ARG A 27 18.22 -27.11 17.06
C ARG A 27 19.17 -27.28 18.24
N SER A 28 19.08 -26.38 19.23
CA SER A 28 19.10 -26.75 20.65
C SER A 28 18.94 -25.56 21.59
N SER A 29 17.98 -25.73 22.50
CA SER A 29 17.91 -25.24 23.89
C SER A 29 18.01 -23.74 24.17
N GLN A 30 16.91 -23.15 24.65
CA GLN A 30 16.71 -22.98 26.09
C GLN A 30 15.25 -22.57 26.37
N ALA A 31 14.61 -23.35 27.24
CA ALA A 31 13.43 -22.95 27.99
C ALA A 31 13.95 -22.64 29.39
N ASP A 32 13.76 -21.41 29.86
CA ASP A 32 13.19 -21.10 31.18
C ASP A 32 13.36 -19.61 31.51
N SER A 33 12.28 -19.05 32.09
CA SER A 33 12.12 -17.74 32.72
C SER A 33 11.88 -16.50 31.84
N TYR A 34 10.61 -16.27 31.49
CA TYR A 34 10.10 -14.92 31.24
C TYR A 34 8.98 -14.60 32.23
N ARG A 35 9.23 -13.60 33.08
CA ARG A 35 8.23 -12.92 33.89
C ARG A 35 8.16 -11.50 33.34
N ALA A 36 7.16 -11.23 32.51
CA ALA A 36 6.94 -9.90 31.94
C ALA A 36 6.48 -8.94 33.03
N GLU A 37 7.25 -7.88 33.28
CA GLU A 37 6.78 -6.69 33.98
C GLU A 37 6.14 -5.76 32.92
N SER A 38 4.86 -5.43 33.13
CA SER A 38 4.08 -4.58 32.25
C SER A 38 4.39 -3.11 32.53
N GLU A 39 5.28 -2.50 31.75
CA GLU A 39 5.37 -1.04 31.68
C GLU A 39 4.39 -0.50 30.65
N GLY A 40 3.70 0.59 30.98
CA GLY A 40 2.59 1.14 30.21
C GLY A 40 3.01 1.59 28.80
N TYR A 41 2.35 1.01 27.80
CA TYR A 41 2.53 1.36 26.39
C TYR A 41 2.04 2.79 26.10
N PRO A 42 2.77 3.60 25.31
CA PRO A 42 2.19 4.81 24.74
C PRO A 42 1.04 4.44 23.81
N ALA A 43 -0.11 5.10 23.96
CA ALA A 43 -1.25 4.95 23.06
C ALA A 43 -0.80 5.25 21.62
N SER A 44 -1.23 4.44 20.65
CA SER A 44 -0.85 4.53 19.23
C SER A 44 -1.46 5.72 18.47
N SER A 45 -1.81 6.80 19.17
CA SER A 45 -2.40 7.99 18.54
C SER A 45 -1.34 9.07 18.30
N PRO A 46 -1.09 9.51 17.05
CA PRO A 46 -0.37 10.74 16.83
C PRO A 46 -1.21 11.90 17.40
N ASN A 47 -0.80 12.47 18.54
CA ASN A 47 -1.35 13.76 19.01
C ASN A 47 -0.94 14.95 18.13
N ASN A 48 -0.39 14.74 16.93
CA ASN A 48 0.18 15.80 16.09
C ASN A 48 -0.25 15.78 14.62
N SER A 49 -1.30 15.03 14.24
CA SER A 49 -2.03 15.36 13.01
C SER A 49 -2.83 16.64 13.27
N THR A 50 -2.15 17.79 13.22
CA THR A 50 -2.82 19.09 13.33
C THR A 50 -3.80 19.21 12.18
N ALA A 51 -5.08 19.12 12.49
CA ALA A 51 -6.12 19.57 11.59
C ALA A 51 -5.87 21.06 11.31
N LEU A 52 -5.35 21.37 10.13
CA LEU A 52 -5.08 22.74 9.68
C LEU A 52 -6.41 23.47 9.43
N LEU A 53 -7.05 23.90 10.52
CA LEU A 53 -8.08 24.94 10.48
C LEU A 53 -7.39 26.28 10.77
N PRO A 54 -7.58 27.32 9.93
CA PRO A 54 -7.05 28.65 10.24
C PRO A 54 -7.79 29.22 11.46
N THR A 55 -7.10 29.32 12.60
CA THR A 55 -7.57 30.06 13.77
C THR A 55 -7.45 31.56 13.48
N ALA A 56 -8.58 32.20 13.20
CA ALA A 56 -8.65 33.65 13.11
C ALA A 56 -8.30 34.29 14.47
N ALA A 57 -7.34 35.21 14.43
CA ALA A 57 -6.84 35.94 15.59
C ALA A 57 -7.95 36.71 16.31
N THR A 58 -7.97 36.58 17.63
CA THR A 58 -8.75 37.39 18.57
C THR A 58 -8.20 38.82 18.65
N GLN A 59 -9.03 39.82 18.32
CA GLN A 59 -8.96 41.15 18.94
C GLN A 59 -10.37 41.61 19.32
N GLY A 60 -10.47 42.19 20.52
CA GLY A 60 -11.71 42.27 21.27
C GLY A 60 -12.44 43.61 21.27
N ALA A 61 -13.61 43.51 21.92
CA ALA A 61 -14.39 44.51 22.65
C ALA A 61 -15.12 45.63 21.88
N GLY A 62 -16.44 45.68 22.08
CA GLY A 62 -17.26 46.87 21.88
C GLY A 62 -18.73 46.56 21.62
N ALA A 63 -19.57 46.76 22.62
CA ALA A 63 -21.03 46.58 22.61
C ALA A 63 -21.76 47.45 21.56
N GLU A 64 -22.94 47.03 21.10
CA GLU A 64 -24.27 47.54 21.51
C GLU A 64 -25.35 47.19 20.48
N SER A 65 -26.58 47.02 20.97
CA SER A 65 -27.76 46.59 20.23
C SER A 65 -28.34 47.66 19.29
N ALA A 66 -28.80 47.25 18.11
CA ALA A 66 -29.94 47.89 17.45
C ALA A 66 -30.58 46.97 16.40
N ALA A 67 -31.82 46.59 16.67
CA ALA A 67 -32.73 45.99 15.71
C ALA A 67 -33.08 46.99 14.60
N TYR A 68 -33.14 46.53 13.34
CA TYR A 68 -33.94 47.16 12.30
C TYR A 68 -34.52 46.11 11.36
N ASP A 69 -35.85 45.96 11.46
CA ASP A 69 -36.72 45.38 10.45
C ASP A 69 -36.53 46.07 9.09
N THR A 70 -36.37 45.29 8.03
CA THR A 70 -36.89 45.66 6.70
C THR A 70 -37.29 44.42 5.91
N GLU A 71 -38.57 44.39 5.50
CA GLU A 71 -39.15 43.40 4.60
C GLU A 71 -38.47 43.36 3.21
N PRO A 72 -38.43 42.18 2.54
CA PRO A 72 -38.01 42.09 1.15
C PRO A 72 -39.15 42.42 0.17
N LYS A 73 -38.89 43.36 -0.75
CA LYS A 73 -39.75 43.64 -1.92
C LYS A 73 -39.78 42.43 -2.87
N ARG A 74 -41.00 41.99 -3.18
CA ARG A 74 -41.32 40.97 -4.21
C ARG A 74 -41.03 41.51 -5.61
N ASP A 75 -40.14 40.82 -6.34
CA ASP A 75 -39.85 41.15 -7.73
C ASP A 75 -40.71 40.33 -8.71
N ALA A 76 -41.40 41.02 -9.61
CA ALA A 76 -42.55 40.56 -10.40
C ALA A 76 -42.16 39.91 -11.74
N THR A 77 -41.07 39.14 -11.78
CA THR A 77 -40.47 38.66 -13.05
C THR A 77 -40.49 37.13 -13.22
N LYS A 78 -40.94 36.37 -12.21
CA LYS A 78 -41.01 34.89 -12.27
C LYS A 78 -42.25 34.31 -12.96
N ARG A 79 -43.29 35.10 -13.25
CA ARG A 79 -44.58 34.58 -13.76
C ARG A 79 -44.69 34.41 -15.29
N ARG A 80 -43.70 34.85 -16.07
CA ARG A 80 -43.68 34.70 -17.55
C ARG A 80 -42.80 33.57 -18.07
N ARG A 81 -41.93 32.97 -17.24
CA ARG A 81 -41.06 31.85 -17.65
C ARG A 81 -41.66 30.46 -17.39
N LEU A 82 -42.68 30.35 -16.54
CA LEU A 82 -43.38 29.08 -16.26
C LEU A 82 -44.44 28.67 -17.31
N LEU A 83 -44.86 29.58 -18.20
CA LEU A 83 -45.81 29.25 -19.27
C LEU A 83 -45.14 28.73 -20.56
N GLY A 84 -43.82 28.90 -20.72
CA GLY A 84 -43.07 28.42 -21.89
C GLY A 84 -42.68 26.93 -21.81
N PHE A 85 -42.36 26.43 -20.61
CA PHE A 85 -41.95 25.04 -20.42
C PHE A 85 -43.11 24.03 -20.53
N GLY A 86 -44.34 24.43 -20.21
CA GLY A 86 -45.52 23.56 -20.33
C GLY A 86 -45.88 23.19 -21.78
N VAL A 87 -45.65 24.11 -22.73
CA VAL A 87 -45.95 23.86 -24.16
C VAL A 87 -44.89 22.96 -24.80
N LEU A 88 -43.62 23.08 -24.39
CA LEU A 88 -42.52 22.23 -24.84
C LEU A 88 -42.62 20.79 -24.31
N ALA A 89 -43.05 20.61 -23.06
CA ALA A 89 -43.28 19.29 -22.49
C ALA A 89 -44.46 18.57 -23.15
N ALA A 90 -45.55 19.28 -23.47
CA ALA A 90 -46.70 18.71 -24.18
C ALA A 90 -46.34 18.27 -25.62
N LEU A 91 -45.49 19.03 -26.32
CA LEU A 91 -45.00 18.68 -27.65
C LEU A 91 -44.11 17.42 -27.65
N MET A 92 -43.23 17.27 -26.65
CA MET A 92 -42.39 16.06 -26.53
C MET A 92 -43.21 14.79 -26.25
N VAL A 93 -44.27 14.89 -25.44
CA VAL A 93 -45.16 13.74 -25.16
C VAL A 93 -45.89 13.29 -26.43
N VAL A 94 -46.32 14.24 -27.28
CA VAL A 94 -46.96 13.92 -28.57
C VAL A 94 -45.96 13.28 -29.55
N VAL A 95 -44.72 13.76 -29.60
CA VAL A 95 -43.67 13.16 -30.45
C VAL A 95 -43.35 11.74 -30.02
N LEU A 96 -43.21 11.49 -28.71
CA LEU A 96 -42.95 10.14 -28.18
C LEU A 96 -44.14 9.20 -28.42
N ALA A 97 -45.38 9.68 -28.27
CA ALA A 97 -46.58 8.89 -28.49
C ALA A 97 -46.81 8.49 -29.96
N VAL A 98 -46.25 9.24 -30.93
CA VAL A 98 -46.37 8.94 -32.37
C VAL A 98 -45.16 8.16 -32.90
N VAL A 99 -43.95 8.42 -32.40
CA VAL A 99 -42.71 7.79 -32.91
C VAL A 99 -42.51 6.38 -32.35
N LEU A 100 -42.85 6.14 -31.06
CA LEU A 100 -42.64 4.83 -30.44
C LEU A 100 -43.47 3.70 -31.09
N PRO A 101 -44.75 3.88 -31.46
CA PRO A 101 -45.52 2.84 -32.14
C PRO A 101 -44.99 2.52 -33.56
N VAL A 102 -44.44 3.50 -34.28
CA VAL A 102 -43.88 3.29 -35.63
C VAL A 102 -42.55 2.51 -35.56
N TYR A 103 -41.72 2.79 -34.55
CA TYR A 103 -40.46 2.08 -34.35
C TYR A 103 -40.68 0.59 -33.99
N PHE A 104 -41.66 0.29 -33.11
CA PHE A 104 -41.93 -1.08 -32.68
C PHE A 104 -42.80 -1.91 -33.64
N VAL A 105 -43.47 -1.29 -34.61
CA VAL A 105 -44.32 -2.02 -35.59
C VAL A 105 -43.60 -2.30 -36.92
N VAL A 106 -42.50 -1.59 -37.25
CA VAL A 106 -41.85 -1.69 -38.58
C VAL A 106 -40.46 -2.32 -38.58
N ILE A 107 -39.70 -2.37 -37.46
CA ILE A 107 -38.31 -2.89 -37.49
C ILE A 107 -37.98 -3.82 -36.31
N LYS A 108 -38.51 -5.05 -36.37
CA LYS A 108 -37.75 -6.31 -36.18
C LYS A 108 -38.70 -7.50 -36.20
N LYS A 109 -38.64 -8.28 -37.29
CA LYS A 109 -39.12 -9.66 -37.29
C LYS A 109 -38.21 -10.49 -38.19
N HIS A 110 -37.51 -11.42 -37.54
CA HIS A 110 -37.21 -12.80 -37.95
C HIS A 110 -35.74 -13.25 -37.85
N HIS A 111 -35.57 -14.25 -36.98
CA HIS A 111 -34.54 -15.28 -37.01
C HIS A 111 -34.69 -16.18 -38.26
N GLY A 112 -33.58 -16.77 -38.72
CA GLY A 112 -33.62 -17.98 -39.56
C GLY A 112 -32.38 -18.24 -40.44
N SER A 113 -31.47 -19.07 -39.93
CA SER A 113 -30.70 -20.16 -40.56
C SER A 113 -30.04 -20.02 -41.95
N ALA A 114 -28.73 -20.30 -41.93
CA ALA A 114 -27.90 -21.08 -42.86
C ALA A 114 -28.28 -21.19 -44.36
N ALA A 115 -27.39 -20.72 -45.24
CA ALA A 115 -27.02 -21.44 -46.45
C ALA A 115 -25.65 -20.97 -46.99
N SER A 116 -24.83 -21.95 -47.30
CA SER A 116 -23.57 -21.95 -48.06
C SER A 116 -23.66 -21.22 -49.41
N SER A 117 -22.55 -20.58 -49.82
CA SER A 117 -22.23 -20.32 -51.23
C SER A 117 -20.72 -20.35 -51.43
N ALA A 118 -20.27 -21.41 -52.09
CA ALA A 118 -18.92 -21.58 -52.59
C ALA A 118 -18.64 -20.63 -53.77
N ILE A 119 -17.42 -20.12 -53.86
CA ILE A 119 -16.79 -19.76 -55.14
C ILE A 119 -15.44 -20.47 -55.21
N SER A 120 -15.31 -21.27 -56.25
CA SER A 120 -14.20 -22.13 -56.62
C SER A 120 -13.33 -21.49 -57.71
N GLY A 121 -12.03 -21.83 -57.70
CA GLY A 121 -11.13 -21.79 -58.86
C GLY A 121 -9.84 -21.01 -58.56
N ASN A 122 -8.61 -21.51 -58.73
CA ASN A 122 -8.17 -22.63 -59.55
C ASN A 122 -6.84 -23.23 -59.05
N SER A 123 -6.68 -24.49 -59.45
CA SER A 123 -5.69 -25.53 -59.18
C SER A 123 -4.24 -25.30 -59.64
N GLY A 124 -3.33 -25.99 -58.94
CA GLY A 124 -2.00 -26.38 -59.38
C GLY A 124 -1.60 -27.74 -58.75
N SER A 125 -1.73 -28.81 -59.52
CA SER A 125 -1.23 -30.18 -59.28
C SER A 125 0.30 -30.20 -59.09
N GLY A 126 0.98 -31.09 -58.36
CA GLY A 126 0.67 -32.36 -57.70
C GLY A 126 2.02 -33.05 -57.49
N GLY A 127 2.25 -33.69 -56.34
CA GLY A 127 3.50 -34.38 -56.02
C GLY A 127 3.37 -35.20 -54.74
N ASN A 128 3.18 -36.50 -54.90
CA ASN A 128 3.03 -37.45 -53.81
C ASN A 128 4.42 -37.96 -53.40
N SER A 129 4.86 -37.69 -52.15
CA SER A 129 5.94 -38.44 -51.51
C SER A 129 5.79 -38.43 -49.98
N THR A 130 5.68 -39.63 -49.45
CA THR A 130 5.91 -40.09 -48.08
C THR A 130 6.97 -39.31 -47.29
N SER A 131 6.66 -38.89 -46.05
CA SER A 131 7.48 -39.09 -44.84
C SER A 131 7.11 -38.10 -43.73
N GLY A 132 7.01 -38.57 -42.48
CA GLY A 132 7.22 -37.74 -41.30
C GLY A 132 5.99 -37.56 -40.41
N ASN A 133 5.63 -38.59 -39.67
CA ASN A 133 4.86 -38.44 -38.44
C ASN A 133 5.79 -37.83 -37.38
N SER A 134 5.92 -36.51 -37.35
CA SER A 134 6.50 -35.79 -36.22
C SER A 134 5.35 -35.34 -35.32
N GLY A 135 5.08 -36.13 -34.29
CA GLY A 135 4.24 -35.72 -33.17
C GLY A 135 4.90 -34.53 -32.48
N GLY A 136 4.44 -33.33 -32.80
CA GLY A 136 4.71 -32.14 -32.00
C GLY A 136 3.72 -32.10 -30.84
N THR A 137 4.23 -32.16 -29.61
CA THR A 137 3.46 -31.84 -28.40
C THR A 137 2.76 -30.48 -28.58
N PRO A 138 1.50 -30.28 -28.16
CA PRO A 138 0.86 -28.98 -28.25
C PRO A 138 1.67 -27.96 -27.44
N ILE A 139 2.18 -26.94 -28.13
CA ILE A 139 2.84 -25.81 -27.49
C ILE A 139 1.74 -25.01 -26.79
N VAL A 140 1.70 -25.02 -25.46
CA VAL A 140 0.82 -24.14 -24.67
C VAL A 140 1.34 -22.71 -24.85
N GLY A 141 0.62 -21.89 -25.62
CA GLY A 141 0.90 -20.46 -25.78
C GLY A 141 0.28 -19.64 -24.65
N ALA A 142 0.49 -18.31 -24.69
CA ALA A 142 -0.11 -17.38 -23.75
C ALA A 142 -1.63 -17.56 -23.64
N VAL A 143 -2.12 -17.63 -22.39
CA VAL A 143 -3.54 -17.62 -22.06
C VAL A 143 -3.91 -16.21 -21.63
N THR A 144 -4.95 -15.66 -22.25
CA THR A 144 -5.44 -14.32 -21.95
C THR A 144 -6.94 -14.34 -21.75
N GLY A 145 -7.47 -13.50 -20.86
CA GLY A 145 -8.91 -13.38 -20.64
C GLY A 145 -9.33 -11.99 -20.22
N GLY A 146 -10.49 -11.54 -20.70
CA GLY A 146 -11.15 -10.32 -20.25
C GLY A 146 -12.33 -10.61 -19.32
N ASP A 147 -13.26 -9.67 -19.22
CA ASP A 147 -14.49 -9.82 -18.43
C ASP A 147 -15.23 -11.14 -18.70
N GLY A 148 -15.65 -11.82 -17.63
CA GLY A 148 -16.36 -13.10 -17.69
C GLY A 148 -15.49 -14.32 -18.01
N SER A 149 -14.19 -14.16 -18.23
CA SER A 149 -13.27 -15.29 -18.44
C SER A 149 -13.03 -16.09 -17.15
N THR A 150 -12.74 -17.39 -17.30
CA THR A 150 -12.35 -18.24 -16.17
C THR A 150 -10.84 -18.17 -15.96
N VAL A 151 -10.43 -17.85 -14.74
CA VAL A 151 -9.03 -17.94 -14.29
C VAL A 151 -8.85 -19.27 -13.55
N THR A 152 -7.74 -19.96 -13.80
CA THR A 152 -7.28 -21.09 -12.98
C THR A 152 -6.10 -20.62 -12.14
N MET A 153 -6.22 -20.74 -10.82
CA MET A 153 -5.15 -20.41 -9.87
C MET A 153 -4.12 -21.54 -9.80
N ALA A 154 -2.95 -21.25 -9.23
CA ALA A 154 -1.87 -22.24 -9.07
C ALA A 154 -2.27 -23.49 -8.26
N ASN A 155 -3.27 -23.38 -7.37
CA ASN A 155 -3.81 -24.49 -6.58
C ASN A 155 -4.87 -25.32 -7.35
N GLY A 156 -5.16 -24.99 -8.61
CA GLY A 156 -6.13 -25.65 -9.47
C GLY A 156 -7.58 -25.19 -9.27
N GLN A 157 -7.87 -24.33 -8.28
CA GLN A 157 -9.19 -23.72 -8.14
C GLN A 157 -9.42 -22.67 -9.23
N THR A 158 -10.68 -22.46 -9.58
CA THR A 158 -11.06 -21.52 -10.63
C THR A 158 -12.01 -20.45 -10.11
N PHE A 159 -11.91 -19.24 -10.67
CA PHE A 159 -12.89 -18.18 -10.45
C PHE A 159 -13.19 -17.44 -11.77
N ILE A 160 -14.29 -16.67 -11.78
CA ILE A 160 -14.64 -15.81 -12.92
C ILE A 160 -14.00 -14.44 -12.72
N TYR A 161 -13.24 -14.00 -13.71
CA TYR A 161 -12.67 -12.66 -13.73
C TYR A 161 -13.76 -11.64 -14.09
N ASN A 162 -14.15 -10.81 -13.13
CA ASN A 162 -15.14 -9.75 -13.32
C ASN A 162 -14.41 -8.42 -13.46
N ASN A 163 -14.38 -7.87 -14.68
CA ASN A 163 -13.77 -6.57 -14.96
C ASN A 163 -14.53 -5.88 -16.09
N SER A 164 -15.57 -5.12 -15.72
CA SER A 164 -16.39 -4.36 -16.66
C SER A 164 -15.68 -3.14 -17.29
N PHE A 165 -14.41 -2.90 -16.94
CA PHE A 165 -13.65 -1.71 -17.32
C PHE A 165 -12.71 -1.92 -18.51
N GLY A 166 -12.81 -3.08 -19.17
CA GLY A 166 -12.02 -3.42 -20.36
C GLY A 166 -10.60 -3.89 -20.04
N GLY A 167 -10.33 -4.28 -18.79
CA GLY A 167 -9.08 -4.94 -18.43
C GLY A 167 -9.03 -6.39 -18.91
N TYR A 168 -7.82 -6.91 -19.05
CA TYR A 168 -7.56 -8.30 -19.41
C TYR A 168 -6.29 -8.79 -18.72
N TRP A 169 -6.30 -10.06 -18.33
CA TRP A 169 -5.16 -10.74 -17.74
C TRP A 169 -4.36 -11.51 -18.78
N VAL A 170 -3.08 -11.71 -18.48
CA VAL A 170 -2.14 -12.47 -19.33
C VAL A 170 -1.37 -13.46 -18.46
N GLU A 171 -1.35 -14.72 -18.85
CA GLU A 171 -0.51 -15.77 -18.28
C GLU A 171 0.20 -16.50 -19.42
N ASP A 172 1.52 -16.37 -19.49
CA ASP A 172 2.33 -17.04 -20.50
C ASP A 172 3.36 -17.95 -19.82
N PRO A 173 3.16 -19.29 -19.83
CA PRO A 173 4.13 -20.22 -19.28
C PRO A 173 5.51 -20.19 -19.96
N GLN A 174 5.61 -19.62 -21.18
CA GLN A 174 6.88 -19.48 -21.91
C GLN A 174 7.55 -18.13 -21.65
N ASP A 175 6.76 -17.13 -21.24
CA ASP A 175 7.19 -15.80 -20.85
C ASP A 175 6.46 -15.38 -19.55
N PRO A 176 6.82 -15.96 -18.39
CA PRO A 176 6.16 -15.64 -17.12
C PRO A 176 6.38 -14.19 -16.66
N PHE A 177 7.26 -13.45 -17.35
CA PHE A 177 7.54 -12.04 -17.11
C PHE A 177 6.84 -11.11 -18.11
N ASN A 178 5.87 -11.64 -18.88
CA ASN A 178 5.04 -10.85 -19.79
C ASN A 178 4.29 -9.71 -19.08
N SER A 179 4.62 -8.47 -19.44
CA SER A 179 4.07 -7.25 -18.85
C SER A 179 2.91 -6.63 -19.66
N GLY A 180 2.23 -7.42 -20.50
CA GLY A 180 1.24 -6.95 -21.47
C GLY A 180 -0.21 -6.86 -20.97
N ALA A 181 -0.50 -7.31 -19.75
CA ALA A 181 -1.83 -7.21 -19.15
C ALA A 181 -2.23 -5.75 -18.87
N LYS A 182 -3.54 -5.47 -18.87
CA LYS A 182 -4.09 -4.16 -18.50
C LYS A 182 -5.16 -4.31 -17.42
N PRO A 183 -5.12 -3.52 -16.34
CA PRO A 183 -6.11 -3.62 -15.27
C PRO A 183 -7.44 -2.98 -15.69
N ASN A 184 -7.43 -2.06 -16.66
CA ASN A 184 -8.61 -1.42 -17.25
C ASN A 184 -8.21 -0.68 -18.54
N SER A 185 -9.20 -0.14 -19.26
CA SER A 185 -9.02 0.52 -20.56
C SER A 185 -8.32 1.88 -20.54
N TRP A 186 -8.17 2.51 -19.37
CA TRP A 186 -7.56 3.85 -19.24
C TRP A 186 -6.21 3.82 -18.53
N THR A 187 -5.71 2.65 -18.16
CA THR A 187 -4.40 2.48 -17.54
C THR A 187 -3.44 1.86 -18.56
N PRO A 188 -2.23 2.41 -18.73
CA PRO A 188 -1.21 1.80 -19.58
C PRO A 188 -0.82 0.40 -19.05
N ALA A 189 -0.47 -0.52 -19.95
CA ALA A 189 0.11 -1.81 -19.55
C ALA A 189 1.43 -1.60 -18.79
N LEU A 190 1.93 -2.63 -18.11
CA LEU A 190 3.15 -2.51 -17.29
C LEU A 190 4.40 -2.20 -18.13
N ASN A 191 4.43 -2.66 -19.39
CA ASN A 191 5.48 -2.34 -20.37
C ASN A 191 5.23 -1.04 -21.17
N GLU A 192 4.15 -0.31 -20.88
CA GLU A 192 3.86 1.00 -21.46
C GLU A 192 4.24 2.11 -20.45
N THR A 193 4.70 3.25 -20.96
CA THR A 193 5.12 4.39 -20.14
C THR A 193 3.97 4.90 -19.27
N TRP A 194 4.23 5.07 -17.98
CA TRP A 194 3.37 5.82 -17.06
C TRP A 194 3.73 7.31 -17.11
N THR A 195 2.76 8.15 -17.44
CA THR A 195 2.93 9.61 -17.57
C THR A 195 2.44 10.30 -16.31
N TRP A 196 3.35 10.61 -15.39
CA TRP A 196 3.04 11.35 -14.17
C TRP A 196 2.41 12.71 -14.47
N GLY A 197 1.31 13.02 -13.76
CA GLY A 197 0.51 14.22 -13.96
C GLY A 197 -0.64 14.06 -14.95
N VAL A 198 -0.63 12.97 -15.74
CA VAL A 198 -1.70 12.59 -16.67
C VAL A 198 -2.37 11.30 -16.19
N ASP A 199 -1.60 10.22 -16.04
CA ASP A 199 -2.07 8.95 -15.50
C ASP A 199 -2.29 9.07 -13.99
N ARG A 200 -3.31 8.38 -13.48
CA ARG A 200 -3.80 8.55 -12.10
C ARG A 200 -3.71 7.28 -11.30
N VAL A 201 -3.11 7.39 -10.12
CA VAL A 201 -3.01 6.29 -9.16
C VAL A 201 -4.34 6.13 -8.44
N ASN A 202 -5.03 5.03 -8.70
CA ASN A 202 -6.18 4.56 -7.93
C ASN A 202 -5.78 3.21 -7.32
N GLY A 203 -5.29 3.24 -6.09
CA GLY A 203 -4.68 2.08 -5.46
C GLY A 203 -5.30 1.69 -4.13
N VAL A 204 -4.90 0.53 -3.65
CA VAL A 204 -5.18 0.05 -2.28
C VAL A 204 -3.90 -0.44 -1.65
N ASN A 205 -3.85 -0.40 -0.33
CA ASN A 205 -2.82 -1.07 0.45
C ASN A 205 -3.19 -2.54 0.66
N LEU A 206 -2.18 -3.41 0.76
CA LEU A 206 -2.32 -4.77 1.29
C LEU A 206 -1.79 -4.83 2.74
N GLY A 207 -2.28 -3.92 3.58
CA GLY A 207 -1.95 -3.85 5.01
C GLY A 207 -2.36 -5.12 5.76
N GLY A 208 -1.67 -5.42 6.86
CA GLY A 208 -1.91 -6.62 7.66
C GLY A 208 -1.46 -7.94 7.04
N TRP A 209 -0.89 -7.96 5.82
CA TRP A 209 -0.47 -9.21 5.16
C TRP A 209 0.92 -9.67 5.60
N PHE A 210 1.97 -8.88 5.31
CA PHE A 210 3.36 -9.20 5.68
C PHE A 210 3.87 -8.43 6.89
N VAL A 211 3.14 -7.40 7.30
CA VAL A 211 3.33 -6.67 8.56
C VAL A 211 2.01 -6.73 9.29
N LEU A 212 1.98 -7.42 10.43
CA LEU A 212 0.74 -7.69 11.14
C LEU A 212 0.30 -6.48 11.96
N GLU A 213 -0.97 -6.14 11.78
CA GLU A 213 -1.64 -5.11 12.56
C GLU A 213 -2.84 -5.70 13.29
N PRO A 214 -2.96 -5.47 14.60
CA PRO A 214 -4.05 -6.01 15.40
C PRO A 214 -5.44 -5.73 14.85
N PHE A 215 -5.70 -4.52 14.33
CA PHE A 215 -7.03 -4.17 13.83
C PHE A 215 -7.34 -4.75 12.44
N ILE A 216 -6.31 -5.12 11.67
CA ILE A 216 -6.46 -5.71 10.33
C ILE A 216 -6.56 -7.23 10.41
N ALA A 217 -5.79 -7.87 11.30
CA ALA A 217 -5.81 -9.32 11.53
C ALA A 217 -6.21 -9.68 12.97
N PRO A 218 -7.37 -9.22 13.49
CA PRO A 218 -7.70 -9.30 14.91
C PRO A 218 -7.80 -10.72 15.44
N ALA A 219 -8.24 -11.68 14.63
CA ALA A 219 -8.35 -13.08 15.05
C ALA A 219 -7.00 -13.71 15.43
N LEU A 220 -5.87 -13.26 14.86
CA LEU A 220 -4.54 -13.72 15.27
C LEU A 220 -4.21 -13.22 16.68
N PHE A 221 -4.42 -11.93 16.93
CA PHE A 221 -4.11 -11.30 18.23
C PHE A 221 -5.06 -11.73 19.34
N GLN A 222 -6.34 -12.02 19.04
CA GLN A 222 -7.29 -12.53 20.04
C GLN A 222 -6.93 -13.92 20.58
N GLN A 223 -6.14 -14.72 19.83
CA GLN A 223 -5.59 -15.98 20.33
C GLN A 223 -4.45 -15.76 21.34
N TYR A 224 -3.84 -14.57 21.31
CA TYR A 224 -2.71 -14.17 22.14
C TYR A 224 -2.98 -12.81 22.81
N PRO A 225 -3.86 -12.74 23.83
CA PRO A 225 -4.28 -11.47 24.42
C PRO A 225 -3.17 -10.60 25.03
N ALA A 226 -1.98 -11.18 25.24
CA ALA A 226 -0.80 -10.47 25.72
C ALA A 226 0.02 -9.81 24.58
N ALA A 227 -0.28 -10.10 23.32
CA ALA A 227 0.36 -9.49 22.16
C ALA A 227 -0.24 -8.11 21.87
N SER A 228 0.61 -7.13 21.62
CA SER A 228 0.23 -5.76 21.22
C SER A 228 0.70 -5.40 19.81
N ASP A 229 1.67 -6.15 19.27
CA ASP A 229 2.37 -5.96 18.00
C ASP A 229 2.92 -7.31 17.49
N GLU A 230 3.56 -7.33 16.31
CA GLU A 230 4.11 -8.58 15.74
C GLU A 230 5.29 -9.12 16.54
N TRP A 231 6.06 -8.27 17.23
CA TRP A 231 7.14 -8.69 18.12
C TRP A 231 6.62 -9.60 19.23
N SER A 232 5.71 -9.08 20.05
CA SER A 232 5.13 -9.82 21.18
C SER A 232 4.30 -11.02 20.73
N LEU A 233 3.60 -10.91 19.59
CA LEU A 233 2.90 -12.04 18.97
C LEU A 233 3.89 -13.15 18.58
N SER A 234 5.01 -12.79 17.98
CA SER A 234 6.05 -13.74 17.56
C SER A 234 6.70 -14.45 18.75
N GLU A 235 7.00 -13.74 19.84
CA GLU A 235 7.51 -14.35 21.07
C GLU A 235 6.55 -15.41 21.62
N LEU A 236 5.25 -15.11 21.66
CA LEU A 236 4.23 -16.04 22.14
C LEU A 236 4.07 -17.25 21.21
N MET A 237 4.11 -17.04 19.89
CA MET A 237 4.07 -18.12 18.91
C MET A 237 5.34 -18.99 18.87
N ILE A 238 6.49 -18.43 19.26
CA ILE A 238 7.72 -19.21 19.47
C ILE A 238 7.57 -20.07 20.72
N ALA A 239 7.05 -19.50 21.81
CA ALA A 239 6.89 -20.18 23.09
C ALA A 239 5.97 -21.42 23.00
N ASP A 240 4.95 -21.40 22.12
CA ASP A 240 4.06 -22.54 21.88
C ASP A 240 4.44 -23.39 20.64
N GLY A 241 5.47 -22.99 19.89
CA GLY A 241 5.98 -23.70 18.71
C GLY A 241 5.10 -23.60 17.47
N THR A 242 4.22 -22.59 17.36
CA THR A 242 3.26 -22.45 16.26
C THR A 242 3.59 -21.37 15.23
N GLN A 243 4.63 -20.54 15.44
CA GLN A 243 4.95 -19.38 14.59
C GLN A 243 4.97 -19.71 13.09
N LEU A 244 5.75 -20.70 12.66
CA LEU A 244 5.83 -21.05 11.24
C LEU A 244 4.47 -21.43 10.67
N ALA A 245 3.69 -22.25 11.37
CA ALA A 245 2.39 -22.74 10.89
C ALA A 245 1.37 -21.59 10.79
N LYS A 246 1.27 -20.74 11.81
CA LYS A 246 0.31 -19.62 11.84
C LYS A 246 0.65 -18.54 10.83
N MET A 247 1.93 -18.18 10.71
CA MET A 247 2.36 -17.14 9.77
C MET A 247 2.21 -17.61 8.32
N THR A 248 2.54 -18.87 8.01
CA THR A 248 2.34 -19.40 6.64
C THR A 248 0.87 -19.55 6.29
N GLU A 249 0.02 -20.00 7.22
CA GLU A 249 -1.43 -20.02 7.04
C GLU A 249 -1.97 -18.61 6.73
N HIS A 250 -1.56 -17.60 7.49
CA HIS A 250 -1.93 -16.21 7.24
C HIS A 250 -1.45 -15.73 5.87
N TYR A 251 -0.18 -15.95 5.52
CA TYR A 251 0.36 -15.54 4.22
C TYR A 251 -0.32 -16.23 3.03
N ASP A 252 -0.79 -17.47 3.20
CA ASP A 252 -1.49 -18.23 2.15
C ASP A 252 -2.96 -17.87 1.98
N THR A 253 -3.62 -17.40 3.03
CA THR A 253 -5.09 -17.26 3.05
C THR A 253 -5.56 -15.82 3.18
N PHE A 254 -4.74 -14.92 3.73
CA PHE A 254 -5.17 -13.54 3.96
C PHE A 254 -5.32 -12.76 2.66
N ILE A 255 -4.35 -12.83 1.73
CA ILE A 255 -4.50 -12.28 0.37
C ILE A 255 -4.21 -13.39 -0.64
N THR A 256 -5.08 -13.50 -1.63
CA THR A 256 -5.05 -14.52 -2.68
C THR A 256 -4.97 -13.90 -4.07
N GLU A 257 -4.75 -14.72 -5.10
CA GLU A 257 -4.83 -14.27 -6.49
C GLU A 257 -6.19 -13.63 -6.83
N GLN A 258 -7.27 -14.16 -6.25
CA GLN A 258 -8.62 -13.66 -6.45
C GLN A 258 -8.77 -12.22 -5.93
N ASP A 259 -8.11 -11.86 -4.82
CA ASP A 259 -8.10 -10.48 -4.32
C ASP A 259 -7.46 -9.54 -5.36
N ILE A 260 -6.34 -9.92 -5.99
CA ILE A 260 -5.67 -9.08 -6.99
C ILE A 260 -6.53 -8.92 -8.25
N ALA A 261 -7.21 -9.99 -8.65
CA ALA A 261 -8.17 -9.94 -9.73
C ALA A 261 -9.36 -9.02 -9.42
N GLN A 262 -9.86 -9.04 -8.18
CA GLN A 262 -10.94 -8.16 -7.71
C GLN A 262 -10.50 -6.69 -7.63
N ILE A 263 -9.25 -6.42 -7.22
CA ILE A 263 -8.66 -5.07 -7.22
C ILE A 263 -8.70 -4.49 -8.65
N ALA A 264 -8.21 -5.25 -9.65
CA ALA A 264 -8.31 -4.84 -11.06
C ALA A 264 -9.78 -4.68 -11.50
N GLY A 265 -10.65 -5.62 -11.10
CA GLY A 265 -12.08 -5.60 -11.38
C GLY A 265 -12.84 -4.41 -10.78
N ALA A 266 -12.32 -3.81 -9.70
CA ALA A 266 -12.81 -2.59 -9.09
C ALA A 266 -12.30 -1.30 -9.78
N GLY A 267 -11.60 -1.43 -10.91
CA GLY A 267 -11.06 -0.29 -11.67
C GLY A 267 -9.78 0.30 -11.07
N LEU A 268 -9.17 -0.38 -10.10
CA LEU A 268 -7.90 0.02 -9.48
C LEU A 268 -6.71 -0.44 -10.34
N ASN A 269 -5.60 0.26 -10.22
CA ASN A 269 -4.43 0.07 -11.08
C ASN A 269 -3.09 -0.03 -10.34
N TRP A 270 -3.09 0.25 -9.03
CA TRP A 270 -1.90 0.18 -8.19
C TRP A 270 -2.18 -0.57 -6.89
N VAL A 271 -1.14 -1.18 -6.34
CA VAL A 271 -1.12 -1.73 -4.99
C VAL A 271 0.10 -1.18 -4.25
N ARG A 272 -0.10 -0.67 -3.03
CA ARG A 272 0.97 -0.44 -2.07
C ARG A 272 1.12 -1.67 -1.17
N LEU A 273 2.30 -2.27 -1.13
CA LEU A 273 2.57 -3.51 -0.42
C LEU A 273 3.55 -3.24 0.74
N PRO A 274 3.04 -3.10 1.98
CA PRO A 274 3.86 -3.10 3.18
C PRO A 274 4.63 -4.41 3.31
N ILE A 275 5.96 -4.31 3.38
CA ILE A 275 6.86 -5.42 3.65
C ILE A 275 7.76 -5.09 4.85
N PRO A 276 8.13 -6.09 5.66
CA PRO A 276 9.01 -5.87 6.77
C PRO A 276 10.49 -6.07 6.43
N PHE A 277 11.38 -5.49 7.24
CA PHE A 277 12.81 -5.77 7.10
C PHE A 277 13.18 -7.25 7.34
N TRP A 278 12.39 -7.99 8.15
CA TRP A 278 12.60 -9.41 8.38
C TRP A 278 12.20 -10.29 7.19
N ALA A 279 11.64 -9.71 6.12
CA ALA A 279 11.59 -10.38 4.82
C ALA A 279 13.00 -10.63 4.26
N VAL A 280 13.98 -9.82 4.68
CA VAL A 280 15.40 -9.96 4.34
C VAL A 280 16.14 -10.70 5.46
N SER A 281 16.15 -10.14 6.67
CA SER A 281 16.89 -10.69 7.81
C SER A 281 16.37 -10.16 9.14
N ALA A 282 16.47 -10.97 10.19
CA ALA A 282 16.43 -10.53 11.58
C ALA A 282 17.59 -11.18 12.36
N TRP A 283 18.02 -10.57 13.46
CA TRP A 283 19.22 -10.97 14.19
C TRP A 283 18.86 -11.55 15.56
N SER A 284 19.49 -12.67 15.91
CA SER A 284 19.32 -13.34 17.20
C SER A 284 20.05 -12.65 18.36
N ASN A 285 20.85 -11.63 18.05
CA ASN A 285 21.53 -10.78 19.02
C ASN A 285 21.64 -9.37 18.43
N VAL A 286 20.82 -8.47 18.94
CA VAL A 286 20.83 -7.04 18.58
C VAL A 286 21.29 -6.17 19.75
N GLY A 287 22.07 -6.74 20.66
CA GLY A 287 22.62 -6.08 21.83
C GLY A 287 22.15 -6.71 23.13
N VAL A 288 22.56 -6.09 24.23
CA VAL A 288 22.20 -6.51 25.59
C VAL A 288 21.41 -5.43 26.31
N ASP A 289 20.39 -5.84 27.05
CA ASP A 289 19.62 -4.96 27.92
C ASP A 289 20.42 -4.56 29.18
N ASP A 290 19.85 -3.69 30.01
CA ASP A 290 20.47 -3.22 31.26
C ASP A 290 20.65 -4.32 32.31
N GLN A 291 19.99 -5.46 32.12
CA GLN A 291 20.07 -6.64 32.96
C GLN A 291 21.09 -7.67 32.43
N GLY A 292 21.70 -7.41 31.27
CA GLY A 292 22.69 -8.27 30.63
C GLY A 292 22.09 -9.42 29.81
N ASN A 293 20.79 -9.40 29.51
CA ASN A 293 20.16 -10.37 28.63
C ASN A 293 20.35 -9.97 27.17
N ILE A 294 20.47 -10.95 26.28
CA ILE A 294 20.53 -10.71 24.84
C ILE A 294 19.14 -10.32 24.34
N GLU A 295 19.04 -9.20 23.65
CA GLU A 295 17.86 -8.83 22.87
C GLU A 295 17.92 -9.58 21.54
N SER A 296 16.88 -10.36 21.23
CA SER A 296 16.76 -11.15 20.00
C SER A 296 15.50 -10.72 19.25
N GLU A 297 15.60 -10.50 17.95
CA GLU A 297 14.44 -10.19 17.12
C GLU A 297 13.62 -11.48 16.88
N PRO A 298 12.35 -11.56 17.32
CA PRO A 298 11.59 -12.81 17.33
C PRO A 298 10.91 -13.11 15.98
N PHE A 299 11.13 -12.31 14.95
CA PHE A 299 10.40 -12.41 13.69
C PHE A 299 10.69 -13.68 12.88
N LEU A 300 9.73 -14.10 12.06
CA LEU A 300 9.88 -15.24 11.15
C LEU A 300 10.65 -14.82 9.89
N VAL A 301 11.98 -14.92 9.95
CA VAL A 301 12.91 -14.41 8.94
C VAL A 301 12.75 -15.08 7.57
N GLY A 302 12.65 -14.27 6.52
CA GLY A 302 12.74 -14.69 5.11
C GLY A 302 11.53 -15.46 4.57
N VAL A 303 10.62 -15.92 5.43
CA VAL A 303 9.49 -16.78 5.01
C VAL A 303 8.45 -16.02 4.19
N CYS A 304 8.24 -14.72 4.43
CA CYS A 304 7.29 -13.93 3.65
C CYS A 304 7.81 -13.56 2.25
N TRP A 305 9.13 -13.59 2.00
CA TRP A 305 9.69 -13.16 0.71
C TRP A 305 9.18 -13.94 -0.51
N PRO A 306 9.10 -15.29 -0.49
CA PRO A 306 8.48 -16.04 -1.58
C PRO A 306 7.02 -15.67 -1.85
N TYR A 307 6.27 -15.21 -0.84
CA TYR A 307 4.89 -14.76 -0.98
C TYR A 307 4.83 -13.36 -1.64
N ILE A 308 5.77 -12.47 -1.30
CA ILE A 308 5.95 -11.18 -1.97
C ILE A 308 6.24 -11.39 -3.46
N VAL A 309 7.15 -12.32 -3.80
CA VAL A 309 7.46 -12.65 -5.21
C VAL A 309 6.26 -13.28 -5.93
N ARG A 310 5.50 -14.16 -5.24
CA ARG A 310 4.23 -14.70 -5.77
C ARG A 310 3.23 -13.58 -6.09
N PHE A 311 3.12 -12.58 -5.23
CA PHE A 311 2.30 -11.40 -5.47
C PHE A 311 2.75 -10.61 -6.70
N PHE A 312 4.05 -10.43 -6.95
CA PHE A 312 4.52 -9.77 -8.19
C PHE A 312 4.05 -10.51 -9.45
N GLY A 313 3.97 -11.84 -9.40
CA GLY A 313 3.36 -12.64 -10.46
C GLY A 313 1.87 -12.34 -10.67
N TRP A 314 1.09 -12.23 -9.58
CA TRP A 314 -0.32 -11.85 -9.67
C TRP A 314 -0.48 -10.41 -10.17
N ALA A 315 0.28 -9.46 -9.64
CA ALA A 315 0.25 -8.07 -10.05
C ALA A 315 0.52 -7.95 -11.56
N ARG A 316 1.55 -8.64 -12.06
CA ARG A 316 1.84 -8.74 -13.49
C ARG A 316 0.66 -9.31 -14.29
N LYS A 317 0.13 -10.46 -13.86
CA LYS A 317 -0.97 -11.14 -14.55
C LYS A 317 -2.19 -10.25 -14.76
N TYR A 318 -2.49 -9.34 -13.83
CA TYR A 318 -3.63 -8.43 -13.90
C TYR A 318 -3.28 -6.99 -14.29
N GLY A 319 -2.02 -6.70 -14.64
CA GLY A 319 -1.56 -5.36 -15.03
C GLY A 319 -1.51 -4.33 -13.90
N ILE A 320 -1.37 -4.77 -12.65
CA ILE A 320 -1.29 -3.93 -11.46
C ILE A 320 0.16 -3.49 -11.22
N ARG A 321 0.37 -2.18 -11.05
CA ARG A 321 1.66 -1.60 -10.63
C ARG A 321 1.82 -1.67 -9.11
N VAL A 322 3.06 -1.72 -8.65
CA VAL A 322 3.39 -1.90 -7.25
C VAL A 322 4.21 -0.73 -6.70
N ASN A 323 3.73 -0.17 -5.59
CA ASN A 323 4.54 0.55 -4.62
C ASN A 323 4.97 -0.45 -3.54
N LEU A 324 6.22 -0.92 -3.59
CA LEU A 324 6.76 -1.78 -2.55
C LEU A 324 7.14 -0.89 -1.38
N ASP A 325 6.65 -1.12 -0.18
CA ASP A 325 6.86 -0.21 0.95
C ASP A 325 7.56 -0.92 2.10
N LEU A 326 8.78 -0.50 2.43
CA LEU A 326 9.52 -1.00 3.57
C LEU A 326 8.95 -0.37 4.85
N HIS A 327 8.00 -1.09 5.43
CA HIS A 327 7.09 -0.57 6.44
C HIS A 327 7.70 -0.58 7.85
N THR A 328 8.79 -1.32 8.04
CA THR A 328 9.44 -1.52 9.34
C THR A 328 10.93 -1.23 9.27
N ALA A 329 11.45 -0.57 10.31
CA ALA A 329 12.89 -0.31 10.47
C ALA A 329 13.43 -0.96 11.77
N PRO A 330 14.68 -1.46 11.77
CA PRO A 330 15.37 -1.84 13.00
C PRO A 330 15.34 -0.72 14.04
N GLY A 331 14.96 -1.04 15.28
CA GLY A 331 14.81 -0.06 16.35
C GLY A 331 13.52 0.76 16.30
N SER A 332 12.63 0.52 15.32
CA SER A 332 11.41 1.27 15.03
C SER A 332 11.64 2.74 14.66
N GLN A 333 11.00 3.17 13.59
CA GLN A 333 11.03 4.55 13.08
C GLN A 333 9.89 5.43 13.63
N ASN A 334 8.90 4.85 14.30
CA ASN A 334 7.71 5.58 14.77
C ASN A 334 7.14 5.13 16.12
N GLY A 335 7.58 3.98 16.65
CA GLY A 335 7.12 3.43 17.93
C GLY A 335 5.70 2.85 17.90
N TYR A 336 5.10 2.72 16.73
CA TYR A 336 3.75 2.18 16.52
C TYR A 336 3.79 0.67 16.25
N ASN A 337 2.69 -0.03 16.50
CA ASN A 337 2.60 -1.49 16.34
C ASN A 337 2.92 -1.95 14.90
N HIS A 338 2.49 -1.19 13.88
CA HIS A 338 2.77 -1.47 12.47
C HIS A 338 4.24 -1.23 12.06
N SER A 339 5.12 -0.75 12.96
CA SER A 339 6.58 -0.81 12.74
C SER A 339 7.19 -2.16 13.15
N GLY A 340 6.36 -3.11 13.58
CA GLY A 340 6.75 -4.44 14.05
C GLY A 340 6.92 -4.54 15.57
N LYS A 341 7.39 -3.45 16.21
CA LYS A 341 7.54 -3.36 17.68
C LYS A 341 7.16 -1.96 18.15
N GLY A 342 6.15 -1.87 19.01
CA GLY A 342 5.77 -0.63 19.66
C GLY A 342 6.79 -0.17 20.71
N GLY A 343 6.77 1.12 21.03
CA GLY A 343 7.58 1.71 22.11
C GLY A 343 8.59 2.74 21.62
N GLN A 344 9.86 2.57 22.01
CA GLN A 344 10.91 3.55 21.72
C GLN A 344 11.27 3.61 20.23
N ILE A 345 11.66 4.80 19.77
CA ILE A 345 12.22 5.04 18.44
C ILE A 345 13.74 5.06 18.58
N ASN A 346 14.41 4.01 18.12
CA ASN A 346 15.87 3.86 18.10
C ASN A 346 16.44 3.84 16.68
N PHE A 347 15.61 3.99 15.64
CA PHE A 347 16.07 4.26 14.27
C PHE A 347 16.47 5.74 14.15
N LEU A 348 17.73 6.03 13.79
CA LEU A 348 18.28 7.41 13.69
C LEU A 348 18.09 8.28 14.95
N ASN A 349 17.88 7.66 16.11
CA ASN A 349 17.63 8.34 17.37
C ASN A 349 18.28 7.56 18.52
N GLY A 350 18.93 8.26 19.44
CA GLY A 350 19.69 7.67 20.54
C GLY A 350 20.97 6.95 20.10
N ILE A 351 21.63 6.30 21.05
CA ILE A 351 22.97 5.73 20.85
C ILE A 351 23.00 4.59 19.82
N MET A 352 21.90 3.87 19.61
CA MET A 352 21.79 2.84 18.57
C MET A 352 21.30 3.37 17.21
N GLY A 353 21.02 4.69 17.11
CA GLY A 353 20.46 5.34 15.94
C GLY A 353 21.20 5.07 14.63
N ILE A 354 22.53 5.25 14.64
CA ILE A 354 23.37 5.05 13.45
C ILE A 354 23.46 3.56 13.09
N ALA A 355 23.68 2.68 14.06
CA ALA A 355 23.77 1.24 13.85
C ALA A 355 22.47 0.67 13.23
N ASN A 356 21.32 1.07 13.78
CA ASN A 356 20.01 0.69 13.22
C ASN A 356 19.81 1.23 11.79
N ALA A 357 20.25 2.47 11.52
CA ALA A 357 20.18 3.03 10.17
C ALA A 357 21.10 2.34 9.17
N GLN A 358 22.29 1.87 9.59
CA GLN A 358 23.18 1.06 8.75
C GLN A 358 22.55 -0.28 8.36
N ARG A 359 21.85 -0.96 9.29
CA ARG A 359 21.07 -2.17 8.95
C ARG A 359 19.96 -1.85 7.96
N MET A 360 19.26 -0.75 8.17
CA MET A 360 18.19 -0.31 7.26
C MET A 360 18.71 -0.06 5.85
N LEU A 361 19.84 0.64 5.69
CA LEU A 361 20.46 0.87 4.38
C LEU A 361 20.85 -0.45 3.69
N ASP A 362 21.37 -1.44 4.43
CA ASP A 362 21.72 -2.74 3.87
C ASP A 362 20.47 -3.50 3.37
N TYR A 363 19.35 -3.42 4.09
CA TYR A 363 18.09 -4.00 3.64
C TYR A 363 17.50 -3.29 2.41
N ILE A 364 17.53 -1.95 2.38
CA ILE A 364 17.12 -1.17 1.19
C ILE A 364 17.98 -1.54 -0.01
N ARG A 365 19.30 -1.71 0.18
CA ARG A 365 20.24 -2.15 -0.86
C ARG A 365 19.85 -3.51 -1.41
N ILE A 366 19.69 -4.53 -0.55
CA ILE A 366 19.34 -5.90 -0.98
C ILE A 366 17.99 -5.95 -1.71
N ILE A 367 17.00 -5.20 -1.24
CA ILE A 367 15.69 -5.12 -1.90
C ILE A 367 15.83 -4.42 -3.27
N THR A 368 16.59 -3.32 -3.33
CA THR A 368 16.85 -2.57 -4.58
C THR A 368 17.51 -3.46 -5.62
N GLU A 369 18.52 -4.23 -5.23
CA GLU A 369 19.19 -5.21 -6.07
C GLU A 369 18.22 -6.23 -6.66
N PHE A 370 17.27 -6.72 -5.85
CA PHE A 370 16.28 -7.68 -6.33
C PHE A 370 15.28 -7.05 -7.30
N ILE A 371 14.64 -5.95 -6.92
CA ILE A 371 13.51 -5.36 -7.68
C ILE A 371 13.95 -4.64 -8.96
N SER A 372 15.25 -4.34 -9.09
CA SER A 372 15.81 -3.68 -10.27
C SER A 372 16.14 -4.65 -11.40
N GLN A 373 16.07 -5.96 -11.16
CA GLN A 373 16.25 -6.97 -12.21
C GLN A 373 15.16 -6.83 -13.30
N PRO A 374 15.46 -7.16 -14.57
CA PRO A 374 14.50 -7.09 -15.68
C PRO A 374 13.18 -7.82 -15.39
N GLU A 375 13.23 -8.88 -14.60
CA GLU A 375 12.10 -9.69 -14.16
C GLU A 375 11.11 -8.94 -13.26
N TYR A 376 11.46 -7.80 -12.65
CA TYR A 376 10.62 -7.11 -11.66
C TYR A 376 10.42 -5.62 -11.93
N VAL A 377 11.29 -4.99 -12.73
CA VAL A 377 11.31 -3.53 -12.96
C VAL A 377 10.00 -2.96 -13.52
N ASP A 378 9.27 -3.72 -14.35
CA ASP A 378 7.98 -3.28 -14.90
C ASP A 378 6.85 -3.28 -13.86
N VAL A 379 6.97 -4.11 -12.81
CA VAL A 379 5.94 -4.30 -11.78
C VAL A 379 6.17 -3.33 -10.63
N VAL A 380 7.39 -3.29 -10.09
CA VAL A 380 7.75 -2.43 -8.95
C VAL A 380 8.23 -1.09 -9.48
N GLN A 381 7.30 -0.13 -9.62
CA GLN A 381 7.59 1.19 -10.17
C GLN A 381 7.81 2.26 -9.08
N MET A 382 7.52 1.94 -7.83
CA MET A 382 7.75 2.79 -6.66
C MET A 382 8.28 1.93 -5.50
N PHE A 383 9.24 2.46 -4.75
CA PHE A 383 9.80 1.83 -3.56
C PHE A 383 9.79 2.81 -2.38
N GLY A 384 8.86 2.62 -1.45
CA GLY A 384 8.82 3.27 -0.14
C GLY A 384 9.97 2.79 0.72
N ILE A 385 10.94 3.67 0.99
CA ILE A 385 12.17 3.26 1.68
C ILE A 385 12.04 3.27 3.20
N VAL A 386 11.12 4.08 3.75
CA VAL A 386 10.77 4.08 5.18
C VAL A 386 9.34 4.61 5.35
N ASN A 387 8.45 3.77 5.89
CA ASN A 387 7.10 4.18 6.25
C ASN A 387 7.08 5.06 7.51
N GLU A 388 6.34 6.16 7.51
CA GLU A 388 5.96 6.90 8.72
C GLU A 388 7.07 7.28 9.72
N ALA A 389 8.29 7.52 9.27
CA ALA A 389 9.39 7.93 10.15
C ALA A 389 9.06 9.25 10.89
N ARG A 390 9.04 9.25 12.23
CA ARG A 390 8.63 10.43 13.01
C ARG A 390 9.75 11.46 13.08
N ILE A 391 9.68 12.48 12.22
CA ILE A 391 10.63 13.62 12.22
C ILE A 391 10.69 14.32 13.58
N GLY A 392 9.58 14.38 14.31
CA GLY A 392 9.54 15.01 15.63
C GLY A 392 10.49 14.38 16.66
N ASP A 393 10.87 13.11 16.47
CA ASP A 393 11.74 12.37 17.38
C ASP A 393 13.13 12.12 16.76
N ILE A 394 13.16 11.81 15.46
CA ILE A 394 14.40 11.53 14.72
C ILE A 394 15.18 12.82 14.44
N GLY A 395 14.48 13.88 14.04
CA GLY A 395 15.04 15.13 13.55
C GLY A 395 15.05 15.22 12.02
N ARG A 396 14.82 16.43 11.51
CA ARG A 396 14.66 16.71 10.07
C ARG A 396 15.93 16.46 9.28
N ASP A 397 17.06 16.94 9.78
CA ASP A 397 18.34 16.87 9.07
C ASP A 397 18.88 15.44 9.05
N GLN A 398 18.67 14.69 10.14
CA GLN A 398 19.05 13.28 10.27
C GLN A 398 18.33 12.42 9.23
N LEU A 399 17.00 12.57 9.14
CA LEU A 399 16.21 11.82 8.17
C LEU A 399 16.50 12.27 6.74
N SER A 400 16.73 13.56 6.50
CA SER A 400 17.10 14.09 5.19
C SER A 400 18.46 13.56 4.70
N ALA A 401 19.44 13.46 5.59
CA ALA A 401 20.75 12.86 5.30
C ALA A 401 20.62 11.36 5.00
N PHE A 402 19.81 10.63 5.75
CA PHE A 402 19.50 9.22 5.47
C PHE A 402 18.84 9.05 4.10
N TYR A 403 17.86 9.88 3.74
CA TYR A 403 17.20 9.82 2.43
C TYR A 403 18.16 10.13 1.27
N LEU A 404 19.07 11.09 1.44
CA LEU A 404 20.10 11.36 0.42
C LEU A 404 21.10 10.20 0.31
N GLU A 405 21.51 9.60 1.42
CA GLU A 405 22.39 8.41 1.42
C GLU A 405 21.72 7.21 0.72
N ALA A 406 20.46 6.91 1.09
CA ALA A 406 19.68 5.87 0.44
C ALA A 406 19.47 6.16 -1.06
N HIS A 407 19.17 7.40 -1.44
CA HIS A 407 19.06 7.79 -2.84
C HIS A 407 20.36 7.55 -3.60
N ASN A 408 21.51 7.96 -3.06
CA ASN A 408 22.81 7.77 -3.71
C ASN A 408 23.14 6.29 -3.89
N MET A 409 22.87 5.48 -2.88
CA MET A 409 23.03 4.03 -2.95
C MET A 409 22.11 3.42 -4.02
N ILE A 410 20.81 3.73 -3.99
CA ILE A 410 19.82 3.19 -4.95
C ILE A 410 20.18 3.59 -6.38
N ARG A 411 20.53 4.86 -6.63
CA ARG A 411 20.90 5.33 -7.97
C ARG A 411 22.31 4.91 -8.38
N GLY A 412 23.18 4.57 -7.42
CA GLY A 412 24.44 3.89 -7.68
C GLY A 412 24.23 2.52 -8.33
N ILE A 413 23.26 1.74 -7.81
CA ILE A 413 22.86 0.43 -8.33
C ILE A 413 22.09 0.57 -9.65
N THR A 414 21.07 1.42 -9.66
CA THR A 414 20.07 1.46 -10.74
C THR A 414 20.46 2.36 -11.91
N GLY A 415 21.36 3.31 -11.70
CA GLY A 415 21.63 4.43 -12.60
C GLY A 415 20.61 5.57 -12.44
N TYR A 416 20.68 6.56 -13.34
CA TYR A 416 19.80 7.74 -13.33
C TYR A 416 18.95 7.83 -14.60
N GLY A 417 17.75 8.38 -14.45
CA GLY A 417 16.83 8.71 -15.53
C GLY A 417 15.71 7.68 -15.72
N GLU A 418 14.77 7.98 -16.61
CA GLU A 418 13.60 7.12 -16.86
C GLU A 418 14.00 5.66 -17.14
N GLY A 419 13.30 4.72 -16.49
CA GLY A 419 13.58 3.28 -16.61
C GLY A 419 14.78 2.78 -15.79
N LYS A 420 15.49 3.63 -15.05
CA LYS A 420 16.62 3.23 -14.19
C LYS A 420 16.18 2.99 -12.74
N GLY A 421 15.47 1.88 -12.51
CA GLY A 421 14.90 1.54 -11.20
C GLY A 421 13.63 2.34 -10.84
N PRO A 422 13.06 2.09 -9.65
CA PRO A 422 11.78 2.67 -9.23
C PRO A 422 11.90 4.15 -8.84
N PHE A 423 10.73 4.81 -8.73
CA PHE A 423 10.63 6.01 -7.90
C PHE A 423 10.99 5.68 -6.46
N ILE A 424 11.80 6.54 -5.83
CA ILE A 424 12.10 6.44 -4.40
C ILE A 424 11.02 7.21 -3.66
N SER A 425 10.17 6.49 -2.92
CA SER A 425 9.08 7.08 -2.15
C SER A 425 9.55 7.35 -0.73
N ILE A 426 9.37 8.59 -0.28
CA ILE A 426 9.68 9.02 1.09
C ILE A 426 8.40 9.50 1.78
N HIS A 427 8.17 9.05 3.01
CA HIS A 427 7.05 9.54 3.80
C HIS A 427 7.32 10.97 4.33
N ASP A 428 6.27 11.78 4.45
CA ASP A 428 6.33 13.19 4.89
C ASP A 428 6.78 13.42 6.35
N GLY A 429 6.92 12.34 7.11
CA GLY A 429 7.34 12.32 8.51
C GLY A 429 6.42 13.07 9.47
N PHE A 430 5.12 13.12 9.14
CA PHE A 430 4.07 13.85 9.84
C PHE A 430 4.33 15.37 9.91
N GLN A 431 4.99 15.90 8.89
CA GLN A 431 5.21 17.33 8.73
C GLN A 431 4.27 17.90 7.66
N SER A 432 4.06 19.22 7.67
CA SER A 432 3.36 19.88 6.56
C SER A 432 4.06 19.56 5.23
N LEU A 433 3.30 19.26 4.17
CA LEU A 433 3.85 19.00 2.84
C LEU A 433 4.72 20.16 2.33
N SER A 434 4.39 21.40 2.70
CA SER A 434 5.20 22.58 2.34
C SER A 434 6.60 22.57 2.96
N SER A 435 6.83 21.82 4.03
CA SER A 435 8.18 21.67 4.63
C SER A 435 9.13 20.85 3.76
N TRP A 436 8.59 20.09 2.80
CA TRP A 436 9.34 19.33 1.82
C TRP A 436 9.56 20.08 0.51
N ALA A 437 9.00 21.28 0.32
CA ALA A 437 9.26 22.10 -0.86
C ALA A 437 10.77 22.21 -1.15
N ASP A 438 11.14 22.06 -2.43
CA ASP A 438 12.53 22.08 -2.90
C ASP A 438 13.46 21.09 -2.18
N PHE A 439 12.96 19.95 -1.69
CA PHE A 439 13.78 18.87 -1.14
C PHE A 439 14.59 18.19 -2.26
N LEU A 440 15.93 18.22 -2.14
CA LEU A 440 16.89 17.64 -3.08
C LEU A 440 16.63 17.99 -4.57
N PRO A 441 16.65 19.28 -4.97
CA PRO A 441 16.38 19.65 -6.37
C PRO A 441 17.40 19.01 -7.31
N GLY A 442 16.93 18.39 -8.39
CA GLY A 442 17.77 17.64 -9.34
C GLY A 442 18.04 16.18 -8.94
N SER A 443 17.45 15.69 -7.86
CA SER A 443 17.41 14.24 -7.56
C SER A 443 16.68 13.48 -8.66
N ASP A 444 16.95 12.20 -8.86
CA ASP A 444 16.23 11.42 -9.86
C ASP A 444 15.03 10.71 -9.24
N ARG A 445 13.81 11.10 -9.64
CA ARG A 445 12.55 10.41 -9.35
C ARG A 445 12.38 10.04 -7.87
N ILE A 446 12.27 11.08 -7.03
CA ILE A 446 11.79 10.95 -5.65
C ILE A 446 10.32 11.39 -5.64
N ASN A 447 9.44 10.61 -5.00
CA ASN A 447 8.07 11.04 -4.71
C ASN A 447 7.85 11.21 -3.20
N LEU A 448 6.96 12.13 -2.85
CA LEU A 448 6.51 12.33 -1.47
C LEU A 448 5.23 11.51 -1.23
N ASP A 449 5.21 10.79 -0.12
CA ASP A 449 4.09 9.99 0.36
C ASP A 449 3.42 10.67 1.55
N ASN A 450 2.13 10.98 1.43
CA ASN A 450 1.31 11.63 2.43
C ASN A 450 0.20 10.72 2.97
N HIS A 451 0.00 10.71 4.29
CA HIS A 451 -0.98 9.85 4.96
C HIS A 451 -2.08 10.66 5.66
N PRO A 452 -3.05 11.25 4.94
CA PRO A 452 -4.09 12.07 5.55
C PRO A 452 -5.19 11.23 6.20
N TYR A 453 -5.37 11.43 7.52
CA TYR A 453 -6.46 10.83 8.30
C TYR A 453 -7.13 11.86 9.22
N PHE A 454 -8.45 11.76 9.40
CA PHE A 454 -9.17 12.52 10.43
C PHE A 454 -9.26 11.76 11.76
N ALA A 455 -9.34 10.42 11.72
CA ALA A 455 -9.51 9.53 12.87
C ALA A 455 -8.59 9.85 14.05
N PHE A 456 -7.36 10.27 13.76
CA PHE A 456 -6.30 10.45 14.76
C PHE A 456 -5.99 11.92 15.08
N SER A 457 -6.92 12.85 14.80
CA SER A 457 -6.71 14.27 15.09
C SER A 457 -6.75 14.63 16.58
N GLY A 458 -7.03 13.67 17.47
CA GLY A 458 -7.28 13.87 18.89
C GLY A 458 -8.65 14.47 19.21
N ASN A 459 -9.40 14.92 18.21
CA ASN A 459 -10.78 15.39 18.38
C ASN A 459 -11.76 14.21 18.48
N PRO A 460 -12.95 14.42 19.09
CA PRO A 460 -14.00 13.39 19.11
C PRO A 460 -14.52 13.04 17.72
N ASN A 461 -14.48 13.96 16.76
CA ASN A 461 -15.03 13.79 15.40
C ASN A 461 -16.51 13.34 15.38
N ASP A 462 -17.32 13.83 16.33
CA ASP A 462 -18.69 13.38 16.59
C ASP A 462 -19.77 13.97 15.66
N GLN A 463 -19.38 14.80 14.69
CA GLN A 463 -20.33 15.37 13.74
C GLN A 463 -20.91 14.27 12.82
N PRO A 464 -22.23 14.29 12.55
CA PRO A 464 -22.90 13.19 11.89
C PRO A 464 -22.43 13.04 10.44
N ILE A 465 -22.06 11.81 10.05
CA ILE A 465 -21.86 11.44 8.65
C ILE A 465 -23.18 11.05 7.97
N ALA A 466 -24.14 10.52 8.73
CA ALA A 466 -25.46 10.13 8.25
C ALA A 466 -26.42 11.34 8.22
N THR A 467 -26.27 12.20 7.21
CA THR A 467 -27.07 13.43 7.06
C THR A 467 -28.19 13.34 6.02
N SER A 468 -27.93 12.69 4.88
CA SER A 468 -28.87 12.60 3.75
C SER A 468 -28.53 11.41 2.86
N GLU A 469 -29.51 10.94 2.09
CA GLU A 469 -29.28 10.05 0.93
C GLU A 469 -29.04 10.85 -0.37
N ASN A 470 -29.29 12.16 -0.36
CA ASN A 470 -28.95 13.04 -1.48
C ASN A 470 -27.43 13.17 -1.59
N PRO A 471 -26.79 12.79 -2.72
CA PRO A 471 -25.34 12.88 -2.88
C PRO A 471 -24.74 14.26 -2.62
N ASP A 472 -25.53 15.33 -2.81
CA ASP A 472 -25.08 16.71 -2.59
C ASP A 472 -25.00 17.09 -1.10
N ASP A 473 -25.78 16.42 -0.24
CA ASP A 473 -25.91 16.73 1.19
C ASP A 473 -25.42 15.60 2.12
N ALA A 474 -25.14 14.41 1.55
CA ALA A 474 -24.68 13.23 2.28
C ALA A 474 -23.27 13.46 2.86
N GLY A 475 -23.03 12.95 4.08
CA GLY A 475 -21.73 13.06 4.74
C GLY A 475 -21.54 14.31 5.59
N GLY A 476 -22.49 15.26 5.53
CA GLY A 476 -22.43 16.50 6.31
C GLY A 476 -21.19 17.32 5.98
N GLN A 477 -20.42 17.69 7.00
CA GLN A 477 -19.20 18.49 6.82
C GLN A 477 -18.01 17.69 6.25
N TRP A 478 -18.01 16.36 6.40
CA TRP A 478 -16.83 15.53 6.17
C TRP A 478 -16.34 15.56 4.71
N PRO A 479 -17.20 15.48 3.68
CA PRO A 479 -16.78 15.64 2.30
C PRO A 479 -16.09 17.00 2.04
N GLY A 480 -16.65 18.08 2.59
CA GLY A 480 -16.07 19.42 2.45
C GLY A 480 -14.70 19.55 3.12
N LEU A 481 -14.52 18.91 4.29
CA LEU A 481 -13.22 18.86 4.97
C LEU A 481 -12.19 18.04 4.18
N ALA A 482 -12.57 16.89 3.62
CA ALA A 482 -11.69 16.08 2.78
C ALA A 482 -11.20 16.86 1.54
N CYS A 483 -12.08 17.64 0.93
CA CYS A 483 -11.74 18.48 -0.22
C CYS A 483 -10.61 19.48 0.04
N ASN A 484 -10.38 19.89 1.29
CA ASN A 484 -9.27 20.77 1.63
C ASN A 484 -7.89 20.12 1.43
N TRP A 485 -7.80 18.78 1.45
CA TRP A 485 -6.56 18.08 1.13
C TRP A 485 -6.08 18.38 -0.30
N GLY A 486 -7.00 18.63 -1.24
CA GLY A 486 -6.64 18.83 -2.64
C GLY A 486 -5.74 20.04 -2.88
N SER A 487 -5.93 21.14 -2.13
CA SER A 487 -5.02 22.29 -2.22
C SER A 487 -3.63 21.97 -1.67
N LEU A 488 -3.54 21.17 -0.60
CA LEU A 488 -2.27 20.79 0.02
C LEU A 488 -1.45 19.91 -0.92
N LEU A 489 -2.09 18.87 -1.48
CA LEU A 489 -1.45 17.94 -2.40
C LEU A 489 -1.01 18.63 -3.70
N ASN A 490 -1.84 19.50 -4.27
CA ASN A 490 -1.46 20.22 -5.49
C ASN A 490 -0.33 21.23 -5.26
N THR A 491 -0.33 21.94 -4.13
CA THR A 491 0.81 22.80 -3.76
C THR A 491 2.10 21.98 -3.62
N SER A 492 2.01 20.79 -3.02
CA SER A 492 3.15 19.87 -2.95
C SER A 492 3.59 19.40 -4.34
N ARG A 493 2.65 19.10 -5.26
CA ARG A 493 2.98 18.72 -6.64
C ARG A 493 3.76 19.78 -7.39
N GLU A 494 3.47 21.05 -7.12
CA GLU A 494 4.18 22.19 -7.71
C GLU A 494 5.56 22.43 -7.07
N GLN A 495 5.66 22.31 -5.74
CA GLN A 495 6.84 22.73 -4.97
C GLN A 495 7.83 21.60 -4.65
N PHE A 496 7.38 20.35 -4.58
CA PHE A 496 8.18 19.17 -4.32
C PHE A 496 8.43 18.37 -5.61
N GLY A 497 7.35 18.04 -6.32
CA GLY A 497 7.36 17.08 -7.43
C GLY A 497 6.25 16.05 -7.27
N VAL A 498 6.45 14.82 -7.74
CA VAL A 498 5.42 13.78 -7.61
C VAL A 498 5.04 13.58 -6.13
N THR A 499 3.78 13.81 -5.79
CA THR A 499 3.23 13.60 -4.44
C THR A 499 1.97 12.75 -4.55
N VAL A 500 1.91 11.70 -3.75
CA VAL A 500 0.79 10.74 -3.69
C VAL A 500 0.26 10.66 -2.26
N ALA A 501 -1.01 10.32 -2.12
CA ALA A 501 -1.56 9.93 -0.83
C ALA A 501 -1.44 8.40 -0.65
N GLY A 502 -0.32 7.92 -0.11
CA GLY A 502 -0.06 6.48 0.06
C GLY A 502 -0.95 5.81 1.08
N GLU A 503 -1.63 6.59 1.92
CA GLU A 503 -2.66 6.07 2.81
C GLU A 503 -3.78 7.07 3.09
N PHE A 504 -5.02 6.62 2.95
CA PHE A 504 -6.22 7.29 3.50
C PHE A 504 -7.32 6.24 3.68
N SER A 505 -8.36 6.53 4.46
CA SER A 505 -9.49 5.60 4.64
C SER A 505 -10.81 6.35 4.82
N ASN A 506 -11.91 5.61 5.02
CA ASN A 506 -13.17 6.22 5.46
C ASN A 506 -13.21 6.51 6.97
N GLY A 507 -12.09 6.29 7.68
CA GLY A 507 -11.90 6.59 9.09
C GLY A 507 -11.95 8.09 9.37
N TYR A 508 -13.15 8.66 9.35
CA TYR A 508 -13.38 10.00 9.88
C TYR A 508 -13.36 10.00 11.42
N ASN A 509 -13.56 8.83 12.03
CA ASN A 509 -13.41 8.56 13.46
C ASN A 509 -12.46 7.39 13.72
N ASN A 510 -12.06 7.20 14.98
CA ASN A 510 -11.15 6.14 15.42
C ASN A 510 -11.87 4.93 16.06
N CYS A 511 -13.12 4.66 15.69
CA CYS A 511 -13.77 3.42 16.10
C CYS A 511 -13.29 2.23 15.27
N GLY A 512 -12.93 1.16 15.95
CA GLY A 512 -12.57 -0.13 15.35
C GLY A 512 -11.86 -1.00 16.36
N LEU A 513 -12.12 -2.31 16.34
CA LEU A 513 -11.45 -3.23 17.27
C LEU A 513 -9.93 -3.14 17.09
N PHE A 514 -9.22 -2.77 18.15
CA PHE A 514 -7.77 -2.57 18.20
C PHE A 514 -7.21 -1.48 17.30
N LEU A 515 -8.05 -0.62 16.72
CA LEU A 515 -7.60 0.44 15.79
C LEU A 515 -6.65 1.43 16.48
N THR A 516 -6.90 1.74 17.75
CA THR A 516 -6.03 2.60 18.58
C THR A 516 -4.98 1.78 19.37
N GLY A 517 -4.75 0.54 18.95
CA GLY A 517 -3.89 -0.45 19.62
C GLY A 517 -4.68 -1.45 20.45
N VAL A 518 -4.08 -2.60 20.80
CA VAL A 518 -4.76 -3.67 21.56
C VAL A 518 -5.30 -3.18 22.91
N ASN A 519 -4.56 -2.27 23.55
CA ASN A 519 -4.94 -1.60 24.80
C ASN A 519 -5.34 -0.13 24.59
N GLY A 520 -5.67 0.24 23.35
CA GLY A 520 -6.06 1.60 22.98
C GLY A 520 -7.40 2.03 23.57
N THR A 521 -7.69 3.31 23.45
CA THR A 521 -9.00 3.88 23.82
C THR A 521 -9.42 4.87 22.77
N GLU A 522 -10.66 4.73 22.30
CA GLU A 522 -11.23 5.58 21.26
C GLU A 522 -11.67 6.95 21.80
N SER A 523 -11.58 7.98 20.97
CA SER A 523 -12.00 9.35 21.32
C SER A 523 -13.41 9.69 20.84
N TYR A 524 -14.00 8.91 19.93
CA TYR A 524 -15.30 9.17 19.31
C TYR A 524 -16.50 9.01 20.26
N GLY A 525 -16.34 8.28 21.36
CA GLY A 525 -17.43 7.98 22.31
C GLY A 525 -18.08 6.62 22.03
N ASP A 526 -19.30 6.60 21.51
CA ASP A 526 -20.02 5.34 21.23
C ASP A 526 -19.62 4.74 19.87
N CYS A 527 -18.84 3.66 19.94
CA CYS A 527 -18.38 2.92 18.76
C CYS A 527 -19.30 1.78 18.32
N THR A 528 -20.42 1.53 18.99
CA THR A 528 -21.29 0.35 18.71
C THR A 528 -21.68 0.25 17.23
N LEU A 529 -22.09 1.37 16.62
CA LEU A 529 -22.46 1.42 15.20
C LEU A 529 -21.29 1.08 14.27
N TRP A 530 -20.07 1.47 14.66
CA TRP A 530 -18.88 1.37 13.82
C TRP A 530 -18.17 0.02 13.92
N LEU A 531 -18.56 -0.84 14.85
CA LEU A 531 -18.00 -2.20 14.99
C LEU A 531 -18.73 -3.25 14.13
N ASP A 532 -19.91 -2.93 13.59
CA ASP A 532 -20.71 -3.86 12.77
C ASP A 532 -21.50 -3.11 11.67
N SER A 533 -20.97 -3.19 10.45
CA SER A 533 -21.56 -2.56 9.26
C SER A 533 -22.88 -3.17 8.81
N SER A 534 -23.26 -4.37 9.29
CA SER A 534 -24.55 -4.98 8.97
C SER A 534 -25.75 -4.14 9.47
N THR A 535 -25.49 -3.26 10.44
CA THR A 535 -26.48 -2.35 11.03
C THR A 535 -26.60 -1.00 10.30
N TRP A 536 -25.72 -0.72 9.31
CA TRP A 536 -25.70 0.58 8.63
C TRP A 536 -26.88 0.76 7.69
N ASN A 537 -27.63 1.84 7.90
CA ASN A 537 -28.74 2.23 7.03
C ASN A 537 -28.26 2.96 5.76
N ALA A 538 -29.19 3.27 4.86
CA ALA A 538 -28.89 3.94 3.59
C ALA A 538 -28.23 5.33 3.76
N THR A 539 -28.64 6.10 4.77
CA THR A 539 -28.06 7.43 5.04
C THR A 539 -26.60 7.33 5.54
N VAL A 540 -26.28 6.34 6.39
CA VAL A 540 -24.88 6.09 6.81
C VAL A 540 -24.03 5.73 5.59
N LYS A 541 -24.50 4.78 4.77
CA LYS A 541 -23.77 4.33 3.57
C LYS A 541 -23.55 5.47 2.57
N ALA A 542 -24.58 6.26 2.29
CA ALA A 542 -24.48 7.43 1.43
C ALA A 542 -23.49 8.48 1.96
N GLY A 543 -23.47 8.70 3.28
CA GLY A 543 -22.52 9.61 3.91
C GLY A 543 -21.07 9.15 3.82
N VAL A 544 -20.82 7.86 4.07
CA VAL A 544 -19.49 7.25 3.92
C VAL A 544 -19.03 7.28 2.46
N GLU A 545 -19.91 6.96 1.51
CA GLU A 545 -19.57 7.03 0.08
C GLU A 545 -19.28 8.47 -0.37
N ALA A 546 -20.05 9.46 0.10
CA ALA A 546 -19.80 10.86 -0.20
C ALA A 546 -18.44 11.33 0.33
N PHE A 547 -18.06 10.85 1.52
CA PHE A 547 -16.74 11.12 2.12
C PHE A 547 -15.61 10.45 1.31
N ALA A 548 -15.78 9.18 0.92
CA ALA A 548 -14.84 8.45 0.05
C ALA A 548 -14.60 9.19 -1.28
N LEU A 549 -15.68 9.57 -1.98
CA LEU A 549 -15.61 10.28 -3.26
C LEU A 549 -14.90 11.62 -3.14
N ALA A 550 -15.20 12.40 -2.11
CA ALA A 550 -14.55 13.70 -1.88
C ALA A 550 -13.05 13.53 -1.56
N SER A 551 -12.70 12.49 -0.79
CA SER A 551 -11.31 12.18 -0.47
C SER A 551 -10.54 11.78 -1.73
N MET A 552 -11.07 10.85 -2.53
CA MET A 552 -10.46 10.42 -3.80
C MET A 552 -10.26 11.58 -4.79
N ASP A 553 -11.24 12.49 -4.91
CA ASP A 553 -11.15 13.67 -5.77
C ASP A 553 -10.10 14.68 -5.30
N ALA A 554 -10.05 14.91 -3.99
CA ALA A 554 -9.11 15.81 -3.36
C ALA A 554 -7.67 15.33 -3.55
N LEU A 555 -7.39 14.08 -3.14
CA LEU A 555 -6.05 13.48 -3.14
C LEU A 555 -5.54 13.27 -4.56
N GLY A 556 -6.41 12.76 -5.42
CA GLY A 556 -6.20 12.60 -6.84
C GLY A 556 -5.32 11.42 -7.26
N ASP A 557 -4.19 11.20 -6.59
CA ASP A 557 -3.35 10.00 -6.69
C ASP A 557 -3.30 9.40 -5.29
N TRP A 558 -3.88 8.21 -5.10
CA TRP A 558 -4.19 7.72 -3.78
C TRP A 558 -4.11 6.21 -3.66
N PHE A 559 -3.88 5.76 -2.43
CA PHE A 559 -3.93 4.36 -2.01
C PHE A 559 -4.80 4.25 -0.76
N PHE A 560 -5.93 3.55 -0.85
CA PHE A 560 -6.82 3.36 0.28
C PHE A 560 -6.22 2.34 1.28
N TRP A 561 -6.21 2.69 2.56
CA TRP A 561 -5.82 1.82 3.67
C TRP A 561 -7.07 1.19 4.30
N THR A 562 -7.37 -0.09 4.06
CA THR A 562 -6.66 -1.12 3.28
C THR A 562 -7.63 -1.88 2.37
N TRP A 563 -7.16 -2.77 1.48
CA TRP A 563 -8.02 -3.60 0.64
C TRP A 563 -9.02 -4.40 1.48
N LYS A 564 -8.55 -5.08 2.53
CA LYS A 564 -9.33 -6.02 3.32
C LYS A 564 -8.89 -6.05 4.79
N ILE A 565 -9.86 -6.26 5.67
CA ILE A 565 -9.65 -6.56 7.08
C ILE A 565 -10.23 -7.93 7.38
N GLY A 566 -9.49 -8.73 8.14
CA GLY A 566 -9.92 -10.03 8.62
C GLY A 566 -11.02 -9.91 9.65
N ALA A 567 -11.94 -10.88 9.64
CA ALA A 567 -12.93 -10.98 10.71
C ALA A 567 -12.26 -11.21 12.07
N ALA A 568 -12.83 -10.63 13.13
CA ALA A 568 -12.51 -10.99 14.50
C ALA A 568 -13.04 -12.39 14.82
N ALA A 569 -12.73 -12.91 16.02
CA ALA A 569 -13.14 -14.24 16.48
C ALA A 569 -14.67 -14.46 16.49
N ASN A 570 -15.46 -13.38 16.49
CA ASN A 570 -16.92 -13.43 16.37
C ASN A 570 -17.42 -13.51 14.91
N GLY A 571 -16.53 -13.54 13.91
CA GLY A 571 -16.87 -13.57 12.49
C GLY A 571 -17.20 -12.22 11.87
N ILE A 572 -17.04 -11.11 12.60
CA ILE A 572 -17.37 -9.75 12.12
C ILE A 572 -16.09 -8.99 11.79
N VAL A 573 -16.09 -8.25 10.67
CA VAL A 573 -15.06 -7.25 10.36
C VAL A 573 -15.33 -6.01 11.23
N SER A 574 -14.63 -5.91 12.35
CA SER A 574 -14.89 -4.90 13.39
C SER A 574 -14.19 -3.54 13.18
N SER A 575 -13.72 -3.26 11.96
CA SER A 575 -13.14 -1.98 11.53
C SER A 575 -13.60 -1.59 10.11
N PRO A 576 -14.92 -1.60 9.81
CA PRO A 576 -15.46 -1.50 8.45
C PRO A 576 -15.12 -0.22 7.69
N LEU A 577 -14.82 0.90 8.36
CA LEU A 577 -14.38 2.15 7.72
C LEU A 577 -13.00 2.03 7.03
N TRP A 578 -12.28 0.95 7.30
CA TRP A 578 -10.90 0.71 6.85
C TRP A 578 -10.79 -0.43 5.83
N SER A 579 -11.92 -0.98 5.35
CA SER A 579 -11.94 -2.10 4.40
C SER A 579 -12.57 -1.69 3.07
N TYR A 580 -11.76 -1.57 2.02
CA TYR A 580 -12.21 -1.22 0.68
C TYR A 580 -13.16 -2.29 0.12
N GLN A 581 -12.78 -3.56 0.23
CA GLN A 581 -13.55 -4.70 -0.26
C GLN A 581 -14.92 -4.76 0.40
N LEU A 582 -14.98 -4.66 1.73
CA LEU A 582 -16.25 -4.65 2.45
C LEU A 582 -17.10 -3.44 2.07
N GLY A 583 -16.48 -2.30 1.77
CA GLY A 583 -17.18 -1.12 1.28
C GLY A 583 -17.81 -1.28 -0.09
N LEU A 584 -17.15 -2.00 -1.00
CA LEU A 584 -17.74 -2.37 -2.29
C LEU A 584 -18.93 -3.33 -2.10
N GLU A 585 -18.74 -4.38 -1.30
CA GLU A 585 -19.77 -5.40 -1.03
C GLU A 585 -21.00 -4.80 -0.33
N GLY A 586 -20.74 -3.89 0.60
CA GLY A 586 -21.76 -3.28 1.44
C GLY A 586 -22.41 -2.03 0.85
N GLY A 587 -21.88 -1.50 -0.25
CA GLY A 587 -22.45 -0.38 -1.00
C GLY A 587 -22.22 1.00 -0.37
N TRP A 588 -21.03 1.24 0.18
CA TRP A 588 -20.59 2.57 0.64
C TRP A 588 -19.24 3.00 0.04
N MET A 589 -18.80 2.30 -1.02
CA MET A 589 -17.66 2.67 -1.85
C MET A 589 -18.07 2.70 -3.31
N PRO A 590 -17.50 3.61 -4.12
CA PRO A 590 -17.81 3.66 -5.53
C PRO A 590 -17.27 2.43 -6.26
N THR A 591 -18.14 1.77 -7.03
CA THR A 591 -17.75 0.65 -7.89
C THR A 591 -16.88 1.06 -9.09
N ASP A 592 -16.89 2.35 -9.44
CA ASP A 592 -15.98 2.97 -10.42
C ASP A 592 -15.30 4.16 -9.74
N PRO A 593 -13.98 4.11 -9.48
CA PRO A 593 -13.27 5.15 -8.75
C PRO A 593 -13.31 6.51 -9.47
N ARG A 594 -13.55 6.53 -10.79
CA ARG A 594 -13.63 7.78 -11.57
C ARG A 594 -14.89 8.60 -11.24
N LYS A 595 -15.87 8.01 -10.55
CA LYS A 595 -17.03 8.76 -10.00
C LYS A 595 -16.61 9.85 -9.02
N ALA A 596 -15.41 9.75 -8.43
CA ALA A 596 -14.88 10.78 -7.55
C ALA A 596 -14.59 12.10 -8.29
N VAL A 597 -14.21 12.04 -9.57
CA VAL A 597 -13.73 13.21 -10.31
C VAL A 597 -14.77 14.34 -10.33
N GLY A 598 -14.41 15.49 -9.78
CA GLY A 598 -15.26 16.68 -9.71
C GLY A 598 -16.23 16.70 -8.53
N LYS A 599 -16.13 15.76 -7.60
CA LYS A 599 -16.95 15.73 -6.37
C LYS A 599 -16.78 17.00 -5.55
N CYS A 600 -15.55 17.49 -5.37
CA CYS A 600 -15.26 18.68 -4.58
C CYS A 600 -15.85 19.95 -5.19
N ASP A 601 -15.78 20.07 -6.52
CA ASP A 601 -16.40 21.16 -7.26
C ASP A 601 -17.94 21.12 -7.14
N ALA A 602 -18.52 19.93 -7.24
CA ALA A 602 -19.98 19.74 -7.16
C ALA A 602 -20.57 20.21 -5.82
N ILE A 603 -19.84 20.02 -4.72
CA ILE A 603 -20.26 20.46 -3.37
C ILE A 603 -19.77 21.87 -3.00
N ASN A 604 -19.15 22.60 -3.95
CA ASN A 604 -18.56 23.93 -3.73
C ASN A 604 -17.55 23.99 -2.56
N ALA A 605 -16.79 22.91 -2.33
CA ALA A 605 -15.84 22.82 -1.23
C ALA A 605 -14.48 23.43 -1.61
N GLY A 606 -14.35 24.74 -1.43
CA GLY A 606 -13.07 25.46 -1.51
C GLY A 606 -12.39 25.46 -2.88
N SER A 607 -11.27 26.18 -3.01
CA SER A 607 -10.47 26.19 -4.23
C SER A 607 -9.39 25.12 -4.18
N LYS A 608 -9.44 24.11 -5.06
CA LYS A 608 -8.29 23.25 -5.35
C LYS A 608 -7.22 24.11 -6.03
N ALA A 609 -6.04 24.27 -5.41
CA ALA A 609 -4.91 24.95 -6.07
C ALA A 609 -4.68 24.35 -7.47
N SER A 610 -4.42 25.18 -8.46
CA SER A 610 -4.36 24.73 -9.86
C SER A 610 -3.00 24.10 -10.19
N PHE A 611 -2.88 22.78 -10.04
CA PHE A 611 -1.77 22.02 -10.60
C PHE A 611 -2.08 21.71 -12.08
N ASP A 612 -1.17 22.09 -12.99
CA ASP A 612 -1.37 21.96 -14.44
C ASP A 612 -1.03 20.57 -15.00
N GLY A 613 -0.59 19.64 -14.13
CA GLY A 613 -0.18 18.29 -14.54
C GLY A 613 1.29 18.18 -14.96
N THR A 614 2.08 19.26 -14.85
CA THR A 614 3.46 19.29 -15.33
C THR A 614 4.45 19.22 -14.18
N PHE A 615 5.38 18.26 -14.26
CA PHE A 615 6.55 18.17 -13.39
C PHE A 615 7.81 18.68 -14.10
N SER A 616 8.80 19.12 -13.33
CA SER A 616 10.14 19.38 -13.85
C SER A 616 10.72 18.09 -14.41
N ALA A 617 11.45 18.18 -15.54
CA ALA A 617 11.94 16.99 -16.24
C ALA A 617 12.74 16.04 -15.32
N TRP A 618 13.57 16.56 -14.42
CA TRP A 618 14.35 15.73 -13.48
C TRP A 618 13.48 14.94 -12.49
N GLN A 619 12.31 15.45 -12.10
CA GLN A 619 11.40 14.79 -11.15
C GLN A 619 10.80 13.50 -11.73
N THR A 620 10.79 13.36 -13.06
CA THR A 620 10.29 12.17 -13.77
C THR A 620 11.38 11.43 -14.54
N GLY A 621 12.67 11.73 -14.27
CA GLY A 621 13.82 11.01 -14.86
C GLY A 621 14.30 11.55 -16.21
N GLY A 622 13.85 12.74 -16.59
CA GLY A 622 14.31 13.48 -17.76
C GLY A 622 15.57 14.32 -17.50
N THR A 623 15.73 15.39 -18.29
CA THR A 623 16.93 16.24 -18.26
C THR A 623 17.16 16.84 -16.86
N GLY A 624 18.39 16.71 -16.35
CA GLY A 624 18.80 17.21 -15.03
C GLY A 624 18.70 16.18 -13.89
N ALA A 625 18.08 15.02 -14.14
CA ALA A 625 18.03 13.92 -13.17
C ALA A 625 19.44 13.49 -12.75
N GLY A 626 19.66 13.34 -11.44
CA GLY A 626 20.96 13.00 -10.85
C GLY A 626 21.92 14.18 -10.64
N THR A 627 21.52 15.40 -11.02
CA THR A 627 22.33 16.61 -10.80
C THR A 627 21.81 17.37 -9.57
N ILE A 628 21.91 16.75 -8.39
CA ILE A 628 21.42 17.34 -7.14
C ILE A 628 22.12 18.68 -6.87
N ALA A 629 21.34 19.70 -6.51
CA ALA A 629 21.83 21.03 -6.21
C ALA A 629 22.91 20.98 -5.11
N ALA A 630 24.05 21.65 -5.35
CA ALA A 630 25.20 21.63 -4.44
C ALA A 630 24.86 22.11 -3.01
N ALA A 631 23.87 23.00 -2.85
CA ALA A 631 23.39 23.42 -1.54
C ALA A 631 22.74 22.26 -0.77
N ALA A 632 21.95 21.43 -1.43
CA ALA A 632 21.31 20.26 -0.83
C ALA A 632 22.34 19.19 -0.45
N THR A 633 23.28 18.88 -1.34
CA THR A 633 24.40 17.96 -1.04
C THR A 633 25.27 18.49 0.09
N LYS A 634 25.47 19.81 0.20
CA LYS A 634 26.20 20.40 1.32
C LYS A 634 25.45 20.26 2.65
N SER A 635 24.13 20.42 2.65
CA SER A 635 23.31 20.34 3.87
C SER A 635 23.13 18.91 4.37
N PHE A 636 22.94 17.95 3.46
CA PHE A 636 22.51 16.59 3.82
C PHE A 636 23.49 15.48 3.38
N GLY A 637 24.54 15.80 2.63
CA GLY A 637 25.45 14.80 2.07
C GLY A 637 26.48 14.23 3.03
N GLN A 638 26.47 14.64 4.31
CA GLN A 638 27.32 14.04 5.34
C GLN A 638 26.63 12.79 5.90
N TRP A 639 27.29 11.65 5.77
CA TRP A 639 26.87 10.38 6.37
C TRP A 639 28.00 9.77 7.23
N PRO A 640 27.72 9.31 8.47
CA PRO A 640 26.48 9.51 9.24
C PRO A 640 26.16 11.00 9.49
N PRO A 641 24.91 11.35 9.88
CA PRO A 641 24.51 12.74 10.13
C PRO A 641 25.39 13.40 11.21
N ALA A 642 25.61 14.70 11.11
CA ALA A 642 26.50 15.46 12.00
C ALA A 642 26.04 15.53 13.47
N THR A 643 24.77 15.24 13.72
CA THR A 643 24.16 15.16 15.05
C THR A 643 23.10 14.05 15.03
N ILE A 644 22.86 13.43 16.18
CA ILE A 644 21.78 12.44 16.37
C ILE A 644 20.96 12.87 17.57
N SER A 645 19.63 12.85 17.43
CA SER A 645 18.72 13.16 18.53
C SER A 645 19.00 12.27 19.74
N ASN A 646 18.93 12.84 20.94
CA ASN A 646 19.25 12.16 22.21
C ASN A 646 20.71 11.66 22.33
N VAL A 647 21.66 12.24 21.57
CA VAL A 647 23.10 11.98 21.72
C VAL A 647 23.87 13.32 21.79
N PRO A 648 24.77 13.52 22.76
CA PRO A 648 25.66 14.68 22.77
C PRO A 648 26.57 14.73 21.53
N ASP A 649 26.74 15.90 20.93
CA ASP A 649 27.54 16.09 19.71
C ASP A 649 28.99 15.56 19.84
N ASP A 650 29.61 15.70 21.01
CA ASP A 650 30.97 15.23 21.30
C ASP A 650 31.07 13.70 21.44
N ALA A 651 29.94 13.01 21.61
CA ALA A 651 29.86 11.56 21.73
C ALA A 651 29.52 10.85 20.41
N LEU A 652 29.19 11.58 19.34
CA LEU A 652 28.79 10.99 18.05
C LEU A 652 29.85 10.03 17.49
N THR A 653 31.13 10.39 17.59
CA THR A 653 32.25 9.56 17.12
C THR A 653 32.49 8.30 17.96
N LEU A 654 31.83 8.18 19.11
CA LEU A 654 31.91 7.05 20.03
C LEU A 654 30.69 6.12 19.90
N MET A 655 29.68 6.51 19.12
CA MET A 655 28.47 5.72 18.96
C MET A 655 28.75 4.34 18.35
N PRO A 656 27.99 3.31 18.76
CA PRO A 656 27.98 2.03 18.09
C PRO A 656 27.71 2.18 16.59
N THR A 657 28.56 1.54 15.80
CA THR A 657 28.40 1.35 14.36
C THR A 657 28.66 -0.10 14.02
N TYR A 658 28.12 -0.54 12.89
CA TYR A 658 28.38 -1.87 12.34
C TYR A 658 29.43 -1.81 11.24
N THR A 659 29.92 -2.98 10.83
CA THR A 659 30.94 -3.14 9.80
C THR A 659 30.43 -4.00 8.65
N ALA A 660 30.87 -3.70 7.43
CA ALA A 660 30.52 -4.45 6.22
C ALA A 660 31.45 -5.67 6.05
N THR A 661 31.33 -6.64 6.95
CA THR A 661 32.08 -7.92 6.89
C THR A 661 31.17 -9.15 6.99
N GLY A 662 29.85 -8.94 7.07
CA GLY A 662 28.85 -9.99 7.15
C GLY A 662 28.53 -10.61 5.79
N ALA A 663 27.88 -11.75 5.80
CA ALA A 663 27.30 -12.30 4.58
C ALA A 663 26.11 -11.46 4.14
N VAL A 664 25.94 -11.24 2.84
CA VAL A 664 24.75 -10.61 2.28
C VAL A 664 23.62 -11.64 2.25
N PRO A 665 22.47 -11.38 2.90
CA PRO A 665 21.29 -12.23 2.79
C PRO A 665 20.87 -12.39 1.31
N THR A 666 20.65 -13.62 0.87
CA THR A 666 20.17 -13.88 -0.48
C THR A 666 18.64 -13.98 -0.49
N LEU A 667 18.00 -13.03 -1.17
CA LEU A 667 16.59 -13.10 -1.47
C LEU A 667 16.37 -14.11 -2.61
N THR A 668 16.00 -15.34 -2.27
CA THR A 668 15.76 -16.40 -3.26
C THR A 668 14.28 -16.64 -3.49
N TYR A 669 13.96 -17.00 -4.72
CA TYR A 669 12.67 -17.56 -5.09
C TYR A 669 12.93 -18.77 -5.98
N THR A 670 12.40 -19.92 -5.58
CA THR A 670 12.18 -21.01 -6.53
C THR A 670 10.80 -20.81 -7.12
N THR A 671 10.72 -20.58 -8.43
CA THR A 671 9.43 -20.64 -9.15
C THR A 671 8.68 -21.88 -8.70
N PRO A 672 7.41 -21.77 -8.26
CA PRO A 672 6.52 -22.90 -8.19
C PRO A 672 6.58 -23.50 -9.59
N SER A 673 7.15 -24.70 -9.68
CA SER A 673 7.15 -25.47 -10.91
C SER A 673 5.74 -25.39 -11.45
N VAL A 674 5.55 -24.71 -12.60
CA VAL A 674 4.29 -24.81 -13.33
C VAL A 674 4.12 -26.31 -13.52
N THR A 675 3.20 -26.90 -12.77
CA THR A 675 2.95 -28.33 -12.86
C THR A 675 2.19 -28.48 -14.16
N ALA A 676 2.95 -28.47 -15.25
CA ALA A 676 2.43 -28.77 -16.57
C ALA A 676 1.92 -30.20 -16.48
N THR A 677 0.61 -30.35 -16.36
CA THR A 677 -0.12 -31.62 -16.49
C THR A 677 -0.01 -32.20 -17.91
N THR A 678 0.87 -31.65 -18.74
CA THR A 678 1.24 -32.18 -20.04
C THR A 678 2.76 -32.10 -20.20
N SER A 679 3.33 -33.17 -20.76
CA SER A 679 4.74 -33.42 -21.00
C SER A 679 5.41 -32.35 -21.87
N MET A 680 5.69 -31.17 -21.31
CA MET A 680 6.48 -30.12 -21.93
C MET A 680 7.96 -30.26 -21.54
N PRO A 681 8.92 -30.00 -22.43
CA PRO A 681 10.32 -29.87 -22.06
C PRO A 681 10.45 -28.78 -20.99
N SER A 682 11.28 -29.01 -19.96
CA SER A 682 11.56 -28.03 -18.92
C SER A 682 12.17 -26.77 -19.55
N LEU A 683 11.36 -25.75 -19.81
CA LEU A 683 11.90 -24.41 -20.03
C LEU A 683 12.46 -23.94 -18.69
N THR A 684 13.79 -23.83 -18.62
CA THR A 684 14.46 -23.09 -17.56
C THR A 684 14.33 -21.60 -17.89
N VAL A 685 13.22 -20.98 -17.47
CA VAL A 685 13.10 -19.52 -17.48
C VAL A 685 13.93 -18.97 -16.32
N SER A 686 14.82 -18.00 -16.61
CA SER A 686 15.56 -17.27 -15.56
C SER A 686 14.57 -16.47 -14.72
N VAL A 687 14.66 -16.58 -13.39
CA VAL A 687 13.84 -15.81 -12.44
C VAL A 687 14.63 -14.68 -11.77
N GLY A 688 15.77 -14.32 -12.37
CA GLY A 688 16.82 -13.52 -11.75
C GLY A 688 17.68 -14.33 -10.78
N ASN A 689 18.82 -13.77 -10.40
CA ASN A 689 19.70 -14.30 -9.35
C ASN A 689 19.50 -13.56 -8.00
N GLY A 690 18.64 -12.54 -7.97
CA GLY A 690 18.39 -11.70 -6.81
C GLY A 690 19.36 -10.52 -6.65
N TRP A 691 20.24 -10.28 -7.63
CA TRP A 691 21.30 -9.27 -7.55
C TRP A 691 21.55 -8.61 -8.91
N PHE A 692 21.20 -7.33 -9.03
CA PHE A 692 21.19 -6.59 -10.30
C PHE A 692 22.58 -6.04 -10.67
N ASP A 693 23.25 -5.33 -9.76
CA ASP A 693 24.56 -4.76 -10.00
C ASP A 693 25.66 -5.76 -9.62
N ALA A 694 26.18 -6.46 -10.63
CA ALA A 694 27.30 -7.38 -10.46
C ALA A 694 28.61 -6.68 -10.03
N ALA A 695 28.72 -5.35 -10.14
CA ALA A 695 29.85 -4.59 -9.62
C ALA A 695 29.76 -4.34 -8.12
N ASP A 696 28.57 -4.46 -7.54
CA ASP A 696 28.39 -4.38 -6.10
C ASP A 696 28.84 -5.69 -5.44
N THR A 697 30.08 -5.67 -4.96
CA THR A 697 30.69 -6.77 -4.19
C THR A 697 30.82 -6.46 -2.71
N ALA A 698 30.16 -5.40 -2.21
CA ALA A 698 30.27 -5.06 -0.79
C ALA A 698 29.60 -6.14 0.08
N LEU A 699 30.21 -6.43 1.23
CA LEU A 699 29.69 -7.40 2.18
C LEU A 699 28.52 -6.80 2.99
N GLY A 700 27.73 -7.67 3.63
CA GLY A 700 26.60 -7.27 4.45
C GLY A 700 27.04 -6.66 5.79
N VAL A 701 26.14 -5.93 6.42
CA VAL A 701 26.39 -5.27 7.70
C VAL A 701 26.32 -6.29 8.85
N THR A 702 27.28 -6.25 9.77
CA THR A 702 27.31 -7.08 10.99
C THR A 702 27.96 -6.34 12.15
N THR A 703 27.81 -6.85 13.38
CA THR A 703 28.52 -6.37 14.57
C THR A 703 30.04 -6.40 14.38
N VAL A 704 30.73 -5.40 14.95
CA VAL A 704 32.20 -5.42 15.04
C VAL A 704 32.61 -6.52 16.03
N ALA A 705 33.47 -7.43 15.60
CA ALA A 705 33.92 -8.56 16.42
C ALA A 705 34.59 -8.07 17.71
N GLY A 706 34.15 -8.60 18.86
CA GLY A 706 34.65 -8.19 20.18
C GLY A 706 33.94 -6.98 20.79
N CYS A 707 32.99 -6.35 20.09
CA CYS A 707 32.18 -5.28 20.62
C CYS A 707 30.89 -5.77 21.28
N THR A 708 30.55 -5.17 22.42
CA THR A 708 29.25 -5.30 23.07
C THR A 708 28.39 -4.10 22.69
N TYR A 709 27.18 -4.38 22.20
CA TYR A 709 26.22 -3.36 21.80
C TYR A 709 25.11 -3.26 22.85
N PRO A 710 24.64 -2.04 23.16
CA PRO A 710 23.36 -1.86 23.84
C PRO A 710 22.19 -2.45 23.04
N ALA A 711 21.12 -2.83 23.71
CA ALA A 711 19.89 -3.32 23.08
C ALA A 711 19.35 -2.35 22.03
N ALA A 712 19.29 -2.79 20.76
CA ALA A 712 18.91 -1.98 19.62
C ALA A 712 17.51 -1.37 19.69
N TRP A 713 16.59 -1.93 20.49
CA TRP A 713 15.19 -1.52 20.57
C TRP A 713 14.81 -0.83 21.89
N SER A 714 15.75 -0.68 22.83
CA SER A 714 15.50 -0.14 24.18
C SER A 714 16.63 0.77 24.71
N ALA A 715 17.50 1.28 23.84
CA ALA A 715 18.70 2.03 24.23
C ALA A 715 18.52 3.55 24.36
N LEU A 716 17.30 4.11 24.21
CA LEU A 716 17.12 5.57 24.10
C LEU A 716 17.53 6.34 25.37
N SER A 717 17.39 5.72 26.54
CA SER A 717 17.73 6.33 27.84
C SER A 717 19.16 6.05 28.30
N LEU A 718 19.95 5.29 27.52
CA LEU A 718 21.28 4.87 27.94
C LEU A 718 22.31 5.98 27.76
N PRO A 719 23.30 6.08 28.66
CA PRO A 719 24.36 7.06 28.53
C PRO A 719 25.21 6.79 27.28
N ALA A 720 25.70 7.86 26.66
CA ALA A 720 26.61 7.74 25.53
C ALA A 720 27.89 6.98 25.91
N PRO A 721 28.45 6.16 24.99
CA PRO A 721 29.71 5.46 25.26
C PRO A 721 30.84 6.43 25.58
N THR A 722 31.73 6.03 26.49
CA THR A 722 32.92 6.82 26.86
C THR A 722 34.14 6.48 26.00
N ALA A 723 34.06 5.46 25.17
CA ALA A 723 35.10 5.03 24.24
C ALA A 723 34.47 4.36 23.01
N LEU A 724 35.09 4.57 21.84
CA LEU A 724 34.74 3.86 20.62
C LEU A 724 35.13 2.39 20.76
N CYS A 725 34.19 1.49 20.49
CA CYS A 725 34.54 0.08 20.37
C CYS A 725 35.19 -0.20 19.01
N THR A 726 36.46 -0.58 19.03
CA THR A 726 37.24 -0.88 17.81
C THR A 726 37.37 -2.37 17.53
N GLY A 727 36.75 -3.20 18.36
CA GLY A 727 36.86 -4.66 18.31
C GLY A 727 38.13 -5.20 18.95
N SER A 728 38.33 -6.51 18.83
CA SER A 728 39.51 -7.24 19.32
C SER A 728 40.58 -7.45 18.27
#